data_AF-A0A9X3YMV4-F1
#
_entry.id   AF-A0A9X3YMV4-F1
#
_cell.length_a   1.000
_cell.length_b   1.000
_cell.length_c   1.000
_cell.angle_alpha   90.00
_cell.angle_beta   90.00
_cell.angle_gamma   90.00
#
_symmetry.space_group_name_H-M   'P 1'
#
loop_
_entity.id
_entity.type
_entity.pdbx_description
1 polymer ?
#
loop_
_entity_poly.entity_id
_entity_poly.type
_entity_poly.pdbx_seq_one_letter_code
_entity_poly.pdbx_strand_id
1 'polypeptide(L)'
;MSTKPLFAIAILSMFAGTAAASQTTIDGPPGSVAFGTRVLTLPNGNVVVTDPDAGGGAGAVHLYTPAGVKVSTLTGSIPADHVGSGGIKGVGDGHFVVVSPDWNNGAATKAGAVTWINGATGLNGVVSSANSLVGSVTDDRVGINGADALAVLANGNYVVNSWTWSNGGTTFVGAVTWANGNVGIAGPVSTANSLVGTTTGDAVGSSGVRALANGNYVVASLGWANGAVQNAGAVTWANGTTGRIGVVSTSNSLVGTKTDDFVGDNVYVLANGNYVVGSARWDNGALVDAGAVTLGDGAVGRVGVVSVANSAVGSHAGDSLGQSVMPLADGDYVIASRYWDNAAIVDAGVARWCDGVAGCAGALTIANALIGTTAGDQVGSRVVALANGNYIVGSSLWNNGALAGAGAVTWGNGATGTKGAVSAANSLVGSKAGDRVGVDLEPLANGNYVVGSWMWRNGASTNAGAATWGNGNGGTVGAVSAANSLVGTTAGDKVGLDVLALANGHYVVGSTFWNNGAIVGAGAATWGNGVTGITGAVTTANSLVGSKAQDQIGGSLFALANGNYVVGSRYWDNGAVVDAGALTWVNGAKAYVGTVSAANSFVGSQDGDALGSSQSVFALADGSYVSRAIEWDLGPFANSGAVTLTGGNYRLRGQVEPWNSVIPPQASGGPKLYITYDLPNERLVVGRPVENKVTLFRRDQLFADGLD
;
A
#
# COMPACT_ATOMS: atom_id res chain seq x y z
N MET A 1 80.65 4.36 -34.85
CA MET A 1 80.52 5.79 -35.22
C MET A 1 79.19 5.97 -35.93
N SER A 2 78.53 7.09 -35.67
CA SER A 2 77.31 7.59 -36.32
C SER A 2 75.96 7.15 -35.73
N THR A 3 75.09 8.16 -35.64
CA THR A 3 73.90 8.40 -34.82
C THR A 3 72.59 8.12 -35.57
N LYS A 4 71.47 7.97 -34.82
CA LYS A 4 70.05 8.41 -35.06
C LYS A 4 69.01 7.38 -34.52
N PRO A 5 67.75 7.77 -34.21
CA PRO A 5 67.33 8.49 -32.99
C PRO A 5 66.22 7.76 -32.20
N LEU A 6 65.94 8.23 -30.98
CA LEU A 6 64.77 7.87 -30.18
C LEU A 6 63.46 8.23 -30.93
N PHE A 7 62.50 7.31 -30.98
CA PHE A 7 61.09 7.60 -31.16
C PHE A 7 60.39 7.38 -29.82
N ALA A 8 59.98 8.48 -29.18
CA ALA A 8 59.07 8.46 -28.04
C ALA A 8 57.65 8.19 -28.56
N ILE A 9 57.06 7.07 -28.15
CA ILE A 9 55.63 6.84 -28.29
C ILE A 9 54.95 7.64 -27.17
N ALA A 10 54.24 8.70 -27.55
CA ALA A 10 53.35 9.41 -26.66
C ALA A 10 52.17 8.50 -26.31
N ILE A 11 52.13 8.03 -25.06
CA ILE A 11 50.90 7.45 -24.49
C ILE A 11 49.98 8.63 -24.21
N LEU A 12 48.98 8.79 -25.07
CA LEU A 12 47.87 9.71 -24.86
C LEU A 12 47.09 9.22 -23.64
N SER A 13 47.27 9.90 -22.51
CA SER A 13 46.45 9.71 -21.31
C SER A 13 45.02 10.14 -21.63
N MET A 14 44.14 9.18 -21.94
CA MET A 14 42.70 9.40 -21.81
C MET A 14 42.43 9.57 -20.33
N PHE A 15 42.18 10.80 -19.90
CA PHE A 15 41.48 11.04 -18.65
C PHE A 15 40.10 10.39 -18.81
N ALA A 16 39.89 9.26 -18.15
CA ALA A 16 38.55 8.79 -17.85
C ALA A 16 37.92 9.84 -16.93
N GLY A 17 37.16 10.77 -17.49
CA GLY A 17 36.29 11.62 -16.69
C GLY A 17 35.35 10.71 -15.90
N THR A 18 35.29 10.90 -14.59
CA THR A 18 34.32 10.19 -13.74
C THR A 18 32.93 10.47 -14.30
N ALA A 19 32.26 9.43 -14.81
CA ALA A 19 30.88 9.56 -15.26
C ALA A 19 30.05 10.08 -14.07
N ALA A 20 29.22 11.09 -14.28
CA ALA A 20 28.34 11.68 -13.29
C ALA A 20 26.89 11.60 -13.80
N ALA A 21 25.93 11.42 -12.89
CA ALA A 21 24.53 11.42 -13.24
C ALA A 21 24.11 12.80 -13.75
N SER A 22 23.31 12.85 -14.82
CA SER A 22 22.82 14.11 -15.38
C SER A 22 21.70 14.69 -14.51
N GLN A 23 21.85 15.94 -14.11
CA GLN A 23 20.88 16.66 -13.29
C GLN A 23 20.50 18.00 -13.93
N THR A 24 19.21 18.22 -14.18
CA THR A 24 18.68 19.52 -14.61
C THR A 24 17.82 20.10 -13.50
N THR A 25 18.08 21.34 -13.10
CA THR A 25 17.30 22.03 -12.04
C THR A 25 16.29 22.99 -12.67
N ILE A 26 15.07 22.96 -12.13
CA ILE A 26 14.01 23.92 -12.40
C ILE A 26 13.82 24.75 -11.13
N ASP A 27 14.09 26.04 -11.22
CA ASP A 27 13.84 26.97 -10.12
C ASP A 27 12.35 27.33 -10.05
N GLY A 28 11.84 27.48 -8.83
CA GLY A 28 10.50 27.97 -8.56
C GLY A 28 10.31 29.37 -9.16
N PRO A 29 9.15 29.65 -9.78
CA PRO A 29 8.83 31.00 -10.26
C PRO A 29 8.92 32.08 -9.15
N PRO A 30 9.01 33.37 -9.50
CA PRO A 30 8.98 34.44 -8.51
C PRO A 30 7.74 34.35 -7.60
N GLY A 31 7.94 34.43 -6.29
CA GLY A 31 6.88 34.28 -5.29
C GLY A 31 6.67 32.85 -4.78
N SER A 32 7.44 31.88 -5.29
CA SER A 32 7.48 30.52 -4.78
C SER A 32 8.01 30.44 -3.35
N VAL A 33 7.39 29.57 -2.54
CA VAL A 33 7.77 29.33 -1.14
C VAL A 33 7.87 27.83 -0.83
N ALA A 34 7.11 27.00 -1.55
CA ALA A 34 7.06 25.56 -1.36
C ALA A 34 7.08 24.79 -2.70
N PHE A 35 7.79 25.32 -3.70
CA PHE A 35 7.81 24.75 -5.06
C PHE A 35 8.43 23.35 -5.09
N GLY A 36 7.63 22.35 -5.46
CA GLY A 36 8.05 20.94 -5.45
C GLY A 36 7.49 20.14 -4.27
N THR A 37 6.52 20.66 -3.54
CA THR A 37 5.85 19.95 -2.42
C THR A 37 5.13 18.67 -2.88
N ARG A 38 4.68 18.63 -4.14
CA ARG A 38 4.24 17.43 -4.85
C ARG A 38 4.70 17.54 -6.30
N VAL A 39 5.04 16.40 -6.87
CA VAL A 39 5.43 16.24 -8.27
C VAL A 39 4.68 15.05 -8.87
N LEU A 40 4.22 15.17 -10.11
CA LEU A 40 3.57 14.11 -10.86
C LEU A 40 4.07 14.15 -12.30
N THR A 41 4.56 13.03 -12.81
CA THR A 41 4.84 12.89 -14.25
C THR A 41 3.61 12.30 -14.94
N LEU A 42 3.23 12.90 -16.06
CA LEU A 42 2.14 12.45 -16.93
C LEU A 42 2.64 11.51 -18.04
N PRO A 43 1.78 10.69 -18.67
CA PRO A 43 2.16 9.77 -19.75
C PRO A 43 2.90 10.42 -20.93
N ASN A 44 2.66 11.71 -21.19
CA ASN A 44 3.36 12.49 -22.21
C ASN A 44 4.74 13.01 -21.78
N GLY A 45 5.21 12.66 -20.57
CA GLY A 45 6.47 13.11 -19.97
C GLY A 45 6.42 14.52 -19.36
N ASN A 46 5.29 15.22 -19.45
CA ASN A 46 5.13 16.50 -18.76
C ASN A 46 5.15 16.29 -17.25
N VAL A 47 5.64 17.30 -16.53
CA VAL A 47 5.78 17.29 -15.07
C VAL A 47 4.87 18.35 -14.48
N VAL A 48 4.01 17.92 -13.56
CA VAL A 48 3.16 18.80 -12.75
C VAL A 48 3.84 19.04 -11.41
N VAL A 49 3.91 20.30 -10.97
CA VAL A 49 4.60 20.72 -9.75
C VAL A 49 3.67 21.60 -8.92
N THR A 50 3.46 21.27 -7.65
CA THR A 50 2.68 22.11 -6.73
C THR A 50 3.57 23.04 -5.91
N ASP A 51 3.03 24.22 -5.63
CA ASP A 51 3.59 25.24 -4.75
C ASP A 51 2.46 25.87 -3.91
N PRO A 52 1.92 25.14 -2.92
CA PRO A 52 0.68 25.52 -2.22
C PRO A 52 0.80 26.80 -1.39
N ASP A 53 2.03 27.25 -1.08
CA ASP A 53 2.29 28.43 -0.27
C ASP A 53 2.71 29.66 -1.10
N ALA A 54 2.75 29.54 -2.43
CA ALA A 54 3.07 30.64 -3.33
C ALA A 54 2.17 31.87 -3.09
N GLY A 55 2.76 33.07 -3.18
CA GLY A 55 2.00 34.32 -3.08
C GLY A 55 1.32 34.55 -1.73
N GLY A 56 1.89 34.05 -0.63
CA GLY A 56 1.30 34.16 0.71
C GLY A 56 0.19 33.13 0.97
N GLY A 57 0.29 31.94 0.37
CA GLY A 57 -0.73 30.90 0.49
C GLY A 57 -1.90 31.05 -0.49
N ALA A 58 -1.78 31.86 -1.55
CA ALA A 58 -2.70 31.72 -2.68
C ALA A 58 -2.54 30.35 -3.35
N GLY A 59 -1.29 29.85 -3.38
CA GLY A 59 -0.92 28.58 -3.94
C GLY A 59 -0.90 28.59 -5.46
N ALA A 60 -0.10 27.70 -6.02
CA ALA A 60 0.04 27.53 -7.46
C ALA A 60 0.30 26.07 -7.84
N VAL A 61 -0.14 25.72 -9.04
CA VAL A 61 0.25 24.48 -9.72
C VAL A 61 0.77 24.80 -11.11
N HIS A 62 1.94 24.27 -11.41
CA HIS A 62 2.67 24.52 -12.65
C HIS A 62 2.78 23.24 -13.48
N LEU A 63 2.65 23.39 -14.80
CA LEU A 63 2.90 22.32 -15.76
C LEU A 63 4.19 22.64 -16.52
N TYR A 64 5.08 21.66 -16.64
CA TYR A 64 6.35 21.77 -17.37
C TYR A 64 6.46 20.67 -18.43
N THR A 65 7.07 20.99 -19.56
CA THR A 65 7.46 20.04 -20.60
C THR A 65 8.54 19.08 -20.10
N PRO A 66 8.85 17.99 -20.83
CA PRO A 66 9.96 17.12 -20.45
C PRO A 66 11.31 17.85 -20.44
N ALA A 67 11.48 18.92 -21.21
CA ALA A 67 12.71 19.72 -21.19
C ALA A 67 12.80 20.70 -20.00
N GLY A 68 11.80 20.74 -19.10
CA GLY A 68 11.76 21.69 -17.99
C GLY A 68 11.27 23.09 -18.38
N VAL A 69 10.69 23.25 -19.57
CA VAL A 69 10.07 24.52 -20.01
C VAL A 69 8.64 24.62 -19.47
N LYS A 70 8.27 25.74 -18.85
CA LYS A 70 6.92 25.96 -18.28
C LYS A 70 5.86 26.06 -19.38
N VAL A 71 4.77 25.33 -19.22
CA VAL A 71 3.59 25.28 -20.10
C VAL A 71 2.47 26.18 -19.58
N SER A 72 2.10 26.02 -18.30
CA SER A 72 1.01 26.80 -17.70
C SER A 72 1.16 26.96 -16.19
N THR A 73 0.39 27.89 -15.62
CA THR A 73 0.21 28.06 -14.17
C THR A 73 -1.26 28.29 -13.80
N LEU A 74 -1.77 27.48 -12.88
CA LEU A 74 -3.02 27.73 -12.15
C LEU A 74 -2.69 28.32 -10.78
N THR A 75 -3.39 29.36 -10.33
CA THR A 75 -3.20 29.98 -9.00
C THR A 75 -4.48 30.15 -8.21
N GLY A 76 -4.34 30.41 -6.90
CA GLY A 76 -5.40 31.06 -6.12
C GLY A 76 -5.59 32.52 -6.52
N SER A 77 -6.70 33.09 -6.06
CA SER A 77 -7.04 34.51 -6.27
C SER A 77 -6.66 35.39 -5.08
N ILE A 78 -6.61 34.80 -3.88
CA ILE A 78 -6.30 35.48 -2.62
C ILE A 78 -5.36 34.63 -1.75
N PRO A 79 -4.64 35.22 -0.78
CA PRO A 79 -3.98 34.47 0.27
C PRO A 79 -4.93 33.48 0.97
N ALA A 80 -4.39 32.35 1.42
CA ALA A 80 -5.10 31.23 2.03
C ALA A 80 -6.03 30.40 1.11
N ASP A 81 -5.99 30.60 -0.20
CA ASP A 81 -6.63 29.69 -1.16
C ASP A 81 -5.92 28.32 -1.27
N HIS A 82 -4.61 28.30 -0.97
CA HIS A 82 -3.74 27.13 -0.94
C HIS A 82 -3.92 26.17 -2.14
N VAL A 83 -4.00 26.72 -3.35
CA VAL A 83 -4.23 25.91 -4.55
C VAL A 83 -3.17 24.82 -4.69
N GLY A 84 -3.63 23.56 -4.80
CA GLY A 84 -2.80 22.36 -4.87
C GLY A 84 -2.42 21.74 -3.53
N SER A 85 -2.88 22.26 -2.38
CA SER A 85 -2.57 21.70 -1.05
C SER A 85 -3.13 20.30 -0.81
N GLY A 86 -4.25 19.96 -1.45
CA GLY A 86 -4.83 18.61 -1.44
C GLY A 86 -4.07 17.63 -2.33
N GLY A 87 -3.13 18.11 -3.14
CA GLY A 87 -2.34 17.31 -4.07
C GLY A 87 -2.90 17.29 -5.49
N ILE A 88 -2.33 16.40 -6.29
CA ILE A 88 -2.56 16.26 -7.73
C ILE A 88 -2.73 14.79 -8.09
N LYS A 89 -3.62 14.48 -9.03
CA LYS A 89 -3.91 13.11 -9.49
C LYS A 89 -4.02 13.06 -11.00
N GLY A 90 -3.35 12.09 -11.64
CA GLY A 90 -3.56 11.82 -13.05
C GLY A 90 -4.95 11.22 -13.31
N VAL A 91 -5.62 11.68 -14.36
CA VAL A 91 -6.94 11.20 -14.80
C VAL A 91 -7.01 11.12 -16.32
N GLY A 92 -7.96 10.34 -16.84
CA GLY A 92 -8.16 10.21 -18.28
C GLY A 92 -6.90 9.77 -19.03
N ASP A 93 -6.81 10.19 -20.29
CA ASP A 93 -5.66 9.91 -21.16
C ASP A 93 -4.61 11.04 -21.06
N GLY A 94 -3.90 11.08 -19.93
CA GLY A 94 -2.80 12.02 -19.71
C GLY A 94 -3.23 13.42 -19.27
N HIS A 95 -4.34 13.53 -18.55
CA HIS A 95 -4.79 14.74 -17.88
C HIS A 95 -4.56 14.63 -16.37
N PHE A 96 -4.84 15.72 -15.64
CA PHE A 96 -4.71 15.70 -14.18
C PHE A 96 -5.73 16.58 -13.50
N VAL A 97 -5.95 16.32 -12.23
CA VAL A 97 -6.83 17.08 -11.36
C VAL A 97 -6.01 17.68 -10.23
N VAL A 98 -6.26 18.95 -9.94
CA VAL A 98 -5.72 19.70 -8.81
C VAL A 98 -6.77 19.76 -7.70
N VAL A 99 -6.39 19.39 -6.48
CA VAL A 99 -7.27 19.39 -5.31
C VAL A 99 -6.86 20.50 -4.35
N SER A 100 -7.80 21.38 -4.02
CA SER A 100 -7.57 22.59 -3.22
C SER A 100 -8.67 22.73 -2.15
N PRO A 101 -8.63 21.91 -1.08
CA PRO A 101 -9.72 21.83 -0.10
C PRO A 101 -9.93 23.12 0.71
N ASP A 102 -8.89 23.97 0.82
CA ASP A 102 -8.95 25.23 1.56
C ASP A 102 -9.33 26.43 0.68
N TRP A 103 -9.57 26.23 -0.62
CA TRP A 103 -9.92 27.30 -1.56
C TRP A 103 -11.19 28.05 -1.14
N ASN A 104 -11.18 29.38 -1.24
CA ASN A 104 -12.28 30.24 -0.81
C ASN A 104 -13.17 30.64 -2.00
N ASN A 105 -14.48 30.45 -1.86
CA ASN A 105 -15.47 30.87 -2.87
C ASN A 105 -16.14 32.19 -2.46
N GLY A 106 -15.45 33.30 -2.67
CA GLY A 106 -15.90 34.62 -2.21
C GLY A 106 -15.95 34.67 -0.67
N ALA A 107 -17.15 34.81 -0.10
CA ALA A 107 -17.34 34.83 1.35
C ALA A 107 -17.37 33.44 2.00
N ALA A 108 -17.57 32.37 1.22
CA ALA A 108 -17.55 31.00 1.71
C ALA A 108 -16.09 30.53 1.84
N THR A 109 -15.56 30.62 3.06
CA THR A 109 -14.19 30.21 3.35
C THR A 109 -14.07 28.69 3.36
N LYS A 110 -12.96 28.15 2.85
CA LYS A 110 -12.75 26.69 2.73
C LYS A 110 -13.92 25.97 2.05
N ALA A 111 -14.51 26.60 1.04
CA ALA A 111 -15.50 25.96 0.19
C ALA A 111 -14.89 24.76 -0.56
N GLY A 112 -13.59 24.84 -0.85
CA GLY A 112 -12.82 23.84 -1.56
C GLY A 112 -13.08 23.84 -3.06
N ALA A 113 -12.09 23.37 -3.81
CA ALA A 113 -12.14 23.29 -5.26
C ALA A 113 -11.41 22.04 -5.79
N VAL A 114 -11.99 21.43 -6.83
CA VAL A 114 -11.38 20.37 -7.62
C VAL A 114 -11.35 20.82 -9.09
N THR A 115 -10.15 21.00 -9.63
CA THR A 115 -9.93 21.59 -10.97
C THR A 115 -9.34 20.56 -11.90
N TRP A 116 -10.02 20.24 -13.00
CA TRP A 116 -9.47 19.42 -14.06
C TRP A 116 -8.59 20.24 -14.99
N ILE A 117 -7.46 19.69 -15.43
CA ILE A 117 -6.49 20.36 -16.30
C ILE A 117 -6.04 19.40 -17.40
N ASN A 118 -6.08 19.88 -18.65
CA ASN A 118 -5.51 19.18 -19.78
C ASN A 118 -3.98 19.09 -19.62
N GLY A 119 -3.44 17.88 -19.50
CA GLY A 119 -2.02 17.66 -19.28
C GLY A 119 -1.07 18.01 -20.43
N ALA A 120 -1.59 18.34 -21.62
CA ALA A 120 -0.78 18.81 -22.76
C ALA A 120 -0.78 20.34 -22.86
N THR A 121 -1.95 20.98 -22.78
CA THR A 121 -2.09 22.44 -22.96
C THR A 121 -2.05 23.23 -21.66
N GLY A 122 -2.30 22.56 -20.53
CA GLY A 122 -2.40 23.19 -19.22
C GLY A 122 -3.65 24.07 -19.07
N LEU A 123 -3.66 24.85 -17.99
CA LEU A 123 -4.67 25.86 -17.67
C LEU A 123 -3.96 27.08 -17.07
N ASN A 124 -4.22 28.27 -17.62
CA ASN A 124 -3.68 29.53 -17.11
C ASN A 124 -4.79 30.36 -16.45
N GLY A 125 -4.52 30.90 -15.27
CA GLY A 125 -5.43 31.80 -14.55
C GLY A 125 -5.69 31.36 -13.11
N VAL A 126 -6.78 31.87 -12.55
CA VAL A 126 -7.19 31.59 -11.16
C VAL A 126 -8.26 30.50 -11.09
N VAL A 127 -8.27 29.75 -9.98
CA VAL A 127 -9.37 28.84 -9.64
C VAL A 127 -10.68 29.63 -9.51
N SER A 128 -11.77 29.12 -10.08
CA SER A 128 -13.12 29.68 -9.99
C SER A 128 -14.20 28.62 -10.26
N SER A 129 -15.47 28.95 -10.00
CA SER A 129 -16.60 28.07 -10.36
C SER A 129 -16.76 27.85 -11.87
N ALA A 130 -16.12 28.66 -12.72
CA ALA A 130 -16.16 28.49 -14.17
C ALA A 130 -15.24 27.36 -14.68
N ASN A 131 -14.20 27.00 -13.91
CA ASN A 131 -13.22 26.00 -14.30
C ASN A 131 -13.07 24.84 -13.29
N SER A 132 -13.75 24.92 -12.15
CA SER A 132 -13.61 23.98 -11.05
C SER A 132 -14.95 23.57 -10.47
N LEU A 133 -15.03 22.34 -9.96
CA LEU A 133 -16.10 21.91 -9.07
C LEU A 133 -15.82 22.51 -7.70
N VAL A 134 -16.75 23.30 -7.17
CA VAL A 134 -16.54 24.08 -5.94
C VAL A 134 -17.64 23.88 -4.91
N GLY A 135 -17.31 24.08 -3.64
CA GLY A 135 -18.31 24.28 -2.60
C GLY A 135 -19.00 25.63 -2.75
N SER A 136 -20.16 25.77 -2.11
CA SER A 136 -20.93 27.02 -2.07
C SER A 136 -21.18 27.53 -0.65
N VAL A 137 -20.90 26.70 0.35
CA VAL A 137 -21.02 27.00 1.78
C VAL A 137 -19.64 26.92 2.43
N THR A 138 -19.45 27.71 3.49
CA THR A 138 -18.25 27.64 4.34
C THR A 138 -18.04 26.22 4.85
N ASP A 139 -16.79 25.76 4.82
CA ASP A 139 -16.37 24.42 5.24
C ASP A 139 -16.97 23.24 4.43
N ASP A 140 -17.58 23.49 3.25
CA ASP A 140 -17.92 22.40 2.31
C ASP A 140 -16.70 21.54 1.97
N ARG A 141 -15.53 22.18 1.85
CA ARG A 141 -14.21 21.56 1.63
C ARG A 141 -14.23 20.51 0.53
N VAL A 142 -14.77 20.86 -0.64
CA VAL A 142 -14.72 19.97 -1.81
C VAL A 142 -13.27 19.54 -2.05
N GLY A 143 -13.02 18.22 -1.99
CA GLY A 143 -11.66 17.66 -2.04
C GLY A 143 -10.96 17.46 -0.69
N ILE A 144 -11.67 17.46 0.44
CA ILE A 144 -11.08 17.40 1.80
C ILE A 144 -10.10 16.25 2.06
N ASN A 145 -10.31 15.09 1.45
CA ASN A 145 -9.41 13.93 1.59
C ASN A 145 -8.22 13.99 0.61
N GLY A 146 -7.95 15.16 0.01
CA GLY A 146 -6.88 15.37 -0.95
C GLY A 146 -7.09 14.60 -2.26
N ALA A 147 -5.98 14.26 -2.94
CA ALA A 147 -5.98 13.46 -4.16
C ALA A 147 -6.63 12.08 -4.00
N ASP A 148 -6.72 11.56 -2.77
CA ASP A 148 -7.39 10.29 -2.44
C ASP A 148 -8.92 10.45 -2.32
N ALA A 149 -9.45 11.68 -2.30
CA ALA A 149 -10.88 11.94 -2.45
C ALA A 149 -11.41 11.62 -3.85
N LEU A 150 -10.51 11.42 -4.83
CA LEU A 150 -10.83 11.15 -6.22
C LEU A 150 -10.78 9.64 -6.49
N ALA A 151 -11.93 9.05 -6.81
CA ALA A 151 -11.96 7.70 -7.34
C ALA A 151 -11.82 7.75 -8.88
N VAL A 152 -10.62 7.46 -9.39
CA VAL A 152 -10.38 7.31 -10.83
C VAL A 152 -10.89 5.95 -11.28
N LEU A 153 -11.74 5.95 -12.29
CA LEU A 153 -12.40 4.76 -12.81
C LEU A 153 -11.56 4.14 -13.94
N ALA A 154 -11.74 2.84 -14.19
CA ALA A 154 -11.00 2.12 -15.22
C ALA A 154 -11.20 2.68 -16.65
N ASN A 155 -12.31 3.40 -16.87
CA ASN A 155 -12.60 4.07 -18.14
C ASN A 155 -11.98 5.49 -18.24
N GLY A 156 -11.16 5.91 -17.28
CA GLY A 156 -10.48 7.21 -17.23
C GLY A 156 -11.30 8.34 -16.63
N ASN A 157 -12.61 8.16 -16.40
CA ASN A 157 -13.44 9.12 -15.67
C ASN A 157 -13.07 9.14 -14.18
N TYR A 158 -13.58 10.13 -13.44
CA TYR A 158 -13.30 10.22 -12.01
C TYR A 158 -14.53 10.67 -11.22
N VAL A 159 -14.54 10.34 -9.94
CA VAL A 159 -15.62 10.69 -9.01
C VAL A 159 -15.03 11.49 -7.86
N VAL A 160 -15.65 12.65 -7.58
CA VAL A 160 -15.29 13.52 -6.47
C VAL A 160 -16.19 13.20 -5.28
N ASN A 161 -15.57 12.79 -4.17
CA ASN A 161 -16.28 12.56 -2.91
C ASN A 161 -16.21 13.81 -2.01
N SER A 162 -17.37 14.40 -1.75
CA SER A 162 -17.57 15.58 -0.89
C SER A 162 -18.53 15.22 0.26
N TRP A 163 -18.21 14.19 1.03
CA TRP A 163 -19.04 13.70 2.13
C TRP A 163 -19.35 14.75 3.23
N THR A 164 -18.56 15.83 3.32
CA THR A 164 -18.79 16.97 4.23
C THR A 164 -19.72 18.04 3.67
N TRP A 165 -20.10 17.96 2.39
CA TRP A 165 -20.86 18.99 1.70
C TRP A 165 -22.22 19.25 2.36
N SER A 166 -22.60 20.53 2.41
CA SER A 166 -23.85 21.01 2.99
C SER A 166 -24.78 21.58 1.92
N ASN A 167 -26.07 21.25 2.01
CA ASN A 167 -27.08 21.75 1.09
C ASN A 167 -27.79 22.97 1.70
N GLY A 168 -27.19 24.16 1.53
CA GLY A 168 -27.68 25.37 2.16
C GLY A 168 -27.63 25.25 3.69
N GLY A 169 -28.79 25.26 4.35
CA GLY A 169 -28.87 25.16 5.82
C GLY A 169 -28.73 23.74 6.39
N THR A 170 -28.85 22.69 5.56
CA THR A 170 -28.73 21.31 6.03
C THR A 170 -27.28 20.86 5.93
N THR A 171 -26.62 20.76 7.09
CA THR A 171 -25.20 20.46 7.19
C THR A 171 -24.88 18.98 7.01
N PHE A 172 -23.71 18.66 6.46
CA PHE A 172 -23.20 17.28 6.34
C PHE A 172 -24.15 16.29 5.68
N VAL A 173 -24.91 16.71 4.66
CA VAL A 173 -25.72 15.78 3.86
C VAL A 173 -24.84 14.93 2.94
N GLY A 174 -23.66 15.45 2.58
CA GLY A 174 -22.69 14.82 1.69
C GLY A 174 -23.13 14.80 0.23
N ALA A 175 -22.14 14.73 -0.65
CA ALA A 175 -22.33 14.68 -2.09
C ALA A 175 -21.25 13.84 -2.78
N VAL A 176 -21.65 13.08 -3.80
CA VAL A 176 -20.73 12.38 -4.70
C VAL A 176 -21.01 12.79 -6.14
N THR A 177 -19.98 13.32 -6.80
CA THR A 177 -20.10 13.94 -8.13
C THR A 177 -19.26 13.16 -9.13
N TRP A 178 -19.88 12.67 -10.20
CA TRP A 178 -19.17 12.06 -11.32
C TRP A 178 -18.65 13.13 -12.27
N ALA A 179 -17.46 12.92 -12.85
CA ALA A 179 -16.83 13.82 -13.79
C ALA A 179 -16.19 13.06 -14.96
N ASN A 180 -16.27 13.64 -16.15
CA ASN A 180 -15.65 13.10 -17.35
C ASN A 180 -14.12 13.29 -17.30
N GLY A 181 -13.34 12.23 -17.54
CA GLY A 181 -11.87 12.27 -17.45
C GLY A 181 -11.17 13.13 -18.50
N ASN A 182 -11.84 13.44 -19.61
CA ASN A 182 -11.29 14.16 -20.76
C ASN A 182 -11.79 15.61 -20.88
N VAL A 183 -12.78 16.00 -20.06
CA VAL A 183 -13.39 17.34 -20.09
C VAL A 183 -13.44 17.97 -18.69
N GLY A 184 -13.54 17.15 -17.64
CA GLY A 184 -13.75 17.60 -16.28
C GLY A 184 -15.21 17.93 -15.96
N ILE A 185 -15.40 18.61 -14.84
CA ILE A 185 -16.67 19.20 -14.40
C ILE A 185 -16.39 20.52 -13.68
N ALA A 186 -17.30 21.49 -13.84
CA ALA A 186 -17.20 22.80 -13.19
C ALA A 186 -18.58 23.26 -12.67
N GLY A 187 -18.55 24.23 -11.77
CA GLY A 187 -19.73 24.78 -11.11
C GLY A 187 -19.85 24.35 -9.65
N PRO A 188 -20.86 24.85 -8.91
CA PRO A 188 -21.09 24.44 -7.53
C PRO A 188 -21.56 22.97 -7.46
N VAL A 189 -21.15 22.27 -6.41
CA VAL A 189 -21.77 21.00 -6.01
C VAL A 189 -23.24 21.25 -5.69
N SER A 190 -24.14 20.41 -6.22
CA SER A 190 -25.59 20.59 -6.08
C SER A 190 -26.35 19.28 -6.32
N THR A 191 -27.66 19.30 -6.07
CA THR A 191 -28.56 18.18 -6.41
C THR A 191 -28.71 17.94 -7.92
N ALA A 192 -28.27 18.89 -8.76
CA ALA A 192 -28.34 18.77 -10.22
C ALA A 192 -27.17 17.96 -10.83
N ASN A 193 -26.05 17.85 -10.12
CA ASN A 193 -24.84 17.18 -10.61
C ASN A 193 -24.31 16.08 -9.66
N SER A 194 -24.91 15.89 -8.49
CA SER A 194 -24.43 14.95 -7.47
C SER A 194 -25.50 13.98 -6.98
N LEU A 195 -25.04 12.83 -6.49
CA LEU A 195 -25.79 11.98 -5.56
C LEU A 195 -25.64 12.58 -4.15
N VAL A 196 -26.75 12.88 -3.48
CA VAL A 196 -26.76 13.60 -2.19
C VAL A 196 -27.61 12.94 -1.12
N GLY A 197 -27.36 13.31 0.14
CA GLY A 197 -28.28 13.07 1.24
C GLY A 197 -29.39 14.12 1.33
N THR A 198 -30.33 13.91 2.22
CA THR A 198 -31.43 14.84 2.52
C THR A 198 -31.48 15.28 3.98
N THR A 199 -30.83 14.54 4.86
CA THR A 199 -30.87 14.74 6.32
C THR A 199 -29.49 15.12 6.83
N THR A 200 -29.43 15.94 7.89
CA THR A 200 -28.16 16.25 8.56
C THR A 200 -27.47 14.98 9.01
N GLY A 201 -26.19 14.84 8.62
CA GLY A 201 -25.38 13.68 8.99
C GLY A 201 -25.54 12.47 8.05
N ASP A 202 -26.38 12.54 7.01
CA ASP A 202 -26.44 11.48 5.99
C ASP A 202 -25.06 11.19 5.40
N ALA A 203 -24.24 12.25 5.28
CA ALA A 203 -22.84 12.20 4.90
C ALA A 203 -22.59 11.23 3.74
N VAL A 204 -23.31 11.43 2.63
CA VAL A 204 -23.25 10.53 1.47
C VAL A 204 -21.81 10.42 0.97
N GLY A 205 -21.31 9.19 0.86
CA GLY A 205 -19.90 8.90 0.54
C GLY A 205 -18.95 8.84 1.74
N SER A 206 -19.45 8.88 2.98
CA SER A 206 -18.63 8.85 4.22
C SER A 206 -17.73 7.61 4.39
N SER A 207 -18.06 6.46 3.80
CA SER A 207 -17.17 5.27 3.74
C SER A 207 -16.41 5.15 2.40
N GLY A 208 -16.50 6.21 1.60
CA GLY A 208 -15.77 6.36 0.36
C GLY A 208 -16.55 5.89 -0.87
N VAL A 209 -15.87 6.02 -2.00
CA VAL A 209 -16.31 5.56 -3.32
C VAL A 209 -15.36 4.47 -3.76
N ARG A 210 -15.88 3.32 -4.19
CA ARG A 210 -15.08 2.21 -4.72
C ARG A 210 -15.28 2.11 -6.22
N ALA A 211 -14.21 2.31 -6.99
CA ALA A 211 -14.20 2.01 -8.41
C ALA A 211 -14.23 0.49 -8.62
N LEU A 212 -15.08 0.02 -9.53
CA LEU A 212 -15.19 -1.38 -9.91
C LEU A 212 -14.32 -1.66 -11.13
N ALA A 213 -13.85 -2.91 -11.28
CA ALA A 213 -13.00 -3.33 -12.39
C ALA A 213 -13.67 -3.15 -13.77
N ASN A 214 -15.01 -3.20 -13.82
CA ASN A 214 -15.79 -2.98 -15.03
C ASN A 214 -16.01 -1.49 -15.39
N GLY A 215 -15.37 -0.57 -14.66
CA GLY A 215 -15.47 0.87 -14.89
C GLY A 215 -16.63 1.57 -14.18
N ASN A 216 -17.54 0.85 -13.51
CA ASN A 216 -18.59 1.42 -12.66
C ASN A 216 -18.05 1.77 -11.26
N TYR A 217 -18.91 2.28 -10.38
CA TYR A 217 -18.51 2.58 -9.00
C TYR A 217 -19.65 2.40 -7.99
N VAL A 218 -19.26 2.25 -6.73
CA VAL A 218 -20.18 2.09 -5.59
C VAL A 218 -19.89 3.16 -4.55
N VAL A 219 -20.95 3.76 -4.02
CA VAL A 219 -20.90 4.80 -2.99
C VAL A 219 -21.39 4.21 -1.67
N ALA A 220 -20.55 4.26 -0.63
CA ALA A 220 -20.91 3.80 0.70
C ALA A 220 -21.14 4.99 1.65
N SER A 221 -22.32 5.04 2.27
CA SER A 221 -22.82 6.15 3.07
C SER A 221 -23.27 5.63 4.44
N LEU A 222 -22.34 5.53 5.39
CA LEU A 222 -22.61 4.90 6.70
C LEU A 222 -23.60 5.69 7.55
N GLY A 223 -23.52 7.02 7.48
CA GLY A 223 -24.40 7.91 8.24
C GLY A 223 -25.80 8.05 7.66
N TRP A 224 -26.09 7.45 6.50
CA TRP A 224 -27.37 7.66 5.82
C TRP A 224 -28.54 7.20 6.68
N ALA A 225 -29.51 8.10 6.86
CA ALA A 225 -30.72 7.83 7.63
C ALA A 225 -31.84 7.25 6.76
N ASN A 226 -32.40 6.12 7.19
CA ASN A 226 -33.59 5.53 6.56
C ASN A 226 -34.86 6.10 7.21
N GLY A 227 -35.26 7.30 6.81
CA GLY A 227 -36.33 8.05 7.47
C GLY A 227 -35.93 8.45 8.89
N ALA A 228 -36.62 7.95 9.91
CA ALA A 228 -36.29 8.23 11.32
C ALA A 228 -35.16 7.34 11.88
N VAL A 229 -34.74 6.32 11.12
CA VAL A 229 -33.70 5.39 11.53
C VAL A 229 -32.33 6.00 11.21
N GLN A 230 -31.64 6.48 12.24
CA GLN A 230 -30.31 7.08 12.10
C GLN A 230 -29.27 6.00 11.81
N ASN A 231 -28.25 6.33 11.01
CA ASN A 231 -27.12 5.43 10.72
C ASN A 231 -27.54 4.04 10.21
N ALA A 232 -28.68 3.95 9.52
CA ALA A 232 -29.08 2.71 8.86
C ALA A 232 -28.03 2.27 7.83
N GLY A 233 -27.35 3.25 7.23
CA GLY A 233 -26.35 3.06 6.20
C GLY A 233 -26.98 2.75 4.83
N ALA A 234 -26.24 3.12 3.79
CA ALA A 234 -26.64 2.85 2.41
C ALA A 234 -25.44 2.58 1.51
N VAL A 235 -25.60 1.62 0.60
CA VAL A 235 -24.67 1.34 -0.49
C VAL A 235 -25.37 1.56 -1.82
N THR A 236 -24.89 2.51 -2.61
CA THR A 236 -25.51 2.93 -3.88
C THR A 236 -24.57 2.62 -5.04
N TRP A 237 -25.03 1.81 -5.99
CA TRP A 237 -24.31 1.57 -7.24
C TRP A 237 -24.55 2.70 -8.25
N ALA A 238 -23.53 3.06 -9.02
CA ALA A 238 -23.62 4.05 -10.08
C ALA A 238 -22.82 3.67 -11.34
N ASN A 239 -23.36 4.06 -12.49
CA ASN A 239 -22.74 3.83 -13.79
C ASN A 239 -21.53 4.75 -13.97
N GLY A 240 -20.37 4.20 -14.33
CA GLY A 240 -19.14 4.98 -14.44
C GLY A 240 -18.99 5.81 -15.73
N THR A 241 -19.93 5.72 -16.65
CA THR A 241 -19.97 6.48 -17.90
C THR A 241 -20.93 7.67 -17.80
N THR A 242 -22.01 7.55 -17.04
CA THR A 242 -23.03 8.60 -16.90
C THR A 242 -23.17 9.17 -15.49
N GLY A 243 -22.53 8.54 -14.51
CA GLY A 243 -22.70 8.86 -13.10
C GLY A 243 -24.10 8.51 -12.57
N ARG A 244 -24.38 9.00 -11.36
CA ARG A 244 -25.70 9.01 -10.73
C ARG A 244 -25.94 10.36 -10.05
N ILE A 245 -27.12 10.92 -10.26
CA ILE A 245 -27.59 12.16 -9.61
C ILE A 245 -28.88 11.88 -8.83
N GLY A 246 -29.22 12.77 -7.90
CA GLY A 246 -30.44 12.69 -7.08
C GLY A 246 -30.16 12.29 -5.63
N VAL A 247 -31.18 11.84 -4.91
CA VAL A 247 -31.08 11.51 -3.49
C VAL A 247 -30.86 10.01 -3.25
N VAL A 248 -30.10 9.67 -2.22
CA VAL A 248 -30.00 8.29 -1.72
C VAL A 248 -31.37 7.86 -1.14
N SER A 249 -31.81 6.64 -1.46
CA SER A 249 -33.10 6.11 -1.02
C SER A 249 -33.14 4.58 -1.04
N THR A 250 -34.18 3.99 -0.46
CA THR A 250 -34.41 2.54 -0.51
C THR A 250 -34.69 2.01 -1.93
N SER A 251 -35.00 2.89 -2.89
CA SER A 251 -35.25 2.51 -4.29
C SER A 251 -33.98 2.33 -5.12
N ASN A 252 -32.86 2.90 -4.67
CA ASN A 252 -31.60 2.93 -5.43
C ASN A 252 -30.39 2.41 -4.64
N SER A 253 -30.60 1.99 -3.39
CA SER A 253 -29.52 1.56 -2.49
C SER A 253 -29.88 0.26 -1.76
N LEU A 254 -28.84 -0.49 -1.38
CA LEU A 254 -28.91 -1.49 -0.32
C LEU A 254 -28.83 -0.77 1.03
N VAL A 255 -29.78 -1.00 1.93
CA VAL A 255 -29.93 -0.23 3.17
C VAL A 255 -30.17 -1.08 4.42
N GLY A 256 -29.88 -0.50 5.57
CA GLY A 256 -30.32 -1.01 6.87
C GLY A 256 -31.76 -0.62 7.23
N THR A 257 -32.27 -1.22 8.29
CA THR A 257 -33.63 -0.97 8.82
C THR A 257 -33.65 -0.63 10.30
N LYS A 258 -32.51 -0.74 10.99
CA LYS A 258 -32.35 -0.44 12.41
C LYS A 258 -31.29 0.63 12.61
N THR A 259 -31.39 1.29 13.76
CA THR A 259 -30.44 2.33 14.16
C THR A 259 -29.07 1.69 14.28
N ASP A 260 -28.06 2.36 13.75
CA ASP A 260 -26.67 1.90 13.81
C ASP A 260 -26.41 0.56 13.08
N ASP A 261 -27.25 0.17 12.12
CA ASP A 261 -26.97 -0.97 11.22
C ASP A 261 -25.70 -0.73 10.38
N PHE A 262 -25.38 0.54 10.09
CA PHE A 262 -24.22 0.98 9.31
C PHE A 262 -23.98 0.15 8.02
N VAL A 263 -25.05 -0.15 7.26
CA VAL A 263 -24.92 -0.96 6.04
C VAL A 263 -23.90 -0.34 5.09
N GLY A 264 -22.92 -1.15 4.68
CA GLY A 264 -21.77 -0.69 3.88
C GLY A 264 -20.55 -0.25 4.67
N ASP A 265 -20.39 -0.68 5.92
CA ASP A 265 -19.18 -0.46 6.73
C ASP A 265 -17.90 -0.77 5.93
N ASN A 266 -17.96 -1.82 5.12
CA ASN A 266 -16.93 -2.21 4.18
C ASN A 266 -17.55 -2.55 2.81
N VAL A 267 -16.89 -2.12 1.74
CA VAL A 267 -17.20 -2.54 0.36
C VAL A 267 -15.93 -3.08 -0.28
N TYR A 268 -15.98 -4.34 -0.69
CA TYR A 268 -14.88 -5.07 -1.31
C TYR A 268 -15.17 -5.24 -2.81
N VAL A 269 -14.20 -4.94 -3.65
CA VAL A 269 -14.31 -5.10 -5.11
C VAL A 269 -13.77 -6.48 -5.48
N LEU A 270 -14.51 -7.22 -6.31
CA LEU A 270 -14.12 -8.54 -6.79
C LEU A 270 -13.46 -8.43 -8.17
N ALA A 271 -12.57 -9.37 -8.48
CA ALA A 271 -11.84 -9.40 -9.75
C ALA A 271 -12.76 -9.56 -10.98
N ASN A 272 -13.93 -10.18 -10.80
CA ASN A 272 -14.96 -10.34 -11.83
C ASN A 272 -15.79 -9.06 -12.08
N GLY A 273 -15.51 -7.96 -11.37
CA GLY A 273 -16.22 -6.69 -11.50
C GLY A 273 -17.42 -6.53 -10.56
N ASN A 274 -17.82 -7.57 -9.84
CA ASN A 274 -18.82 -7.47 -8.77
C ASN A 274 -18.24 -6.84 -7.49
N TYR A 275 -19.08 -6.67 -6.47
CA TYR A 275 -18.67 -6.14 -5.18
C TYR A 275 -19.38 -6.84 -4.03
N VAL A 276 -18.76 -6.85 -2.86
CA VAL A 276 -19.31 -7.42 -1.63
C VAL A 276 -19.47 -6.31 -0.60
N VAL A 277 -20.66 -6.22 -0.03
CA VAL A 277 -21.00 -5.31 1.07
C VAL A 277 -20.87 -6.06 2.38
N GLY A 278 -19.84 -5.73 3.16
CA GLY A 278 -19.79 -6.05 4.58
C GLY A 278 -20.72 -5.11 5.35
N SER A 279 -21.33 -5.61 6.43
CA SER A 279 -22.10 -4.81 7.37
C SER A 279 -21.96 -5.44 8.74
N ALA A 280 -20.79 -5.32 9.36
CA ALA A 280 -20.47 -6.02 10.61
C ALA A 280 -21.37 -5.65 11.79
N ARG A 281 -21.94 -4.43 11.76
CA ARG A 281 -22.83 -3.90 12.78
C ARG A 281 -24.32 -4.11 12.49
N TRP A 282 -24.64 -4.87 11.45
CA TRP A 282 -26.02 -5.10 11.08
C TRP A 282 -26.74 -5.98 12.10
N ASP A 283 -27.92 -5.56 12.52
CA ASP A 283 -28.73 -6.26 13.50
C ASP A 283 -29.63 -7.33 12.85
N ASN A 284 -29.43 -8.60 13.22
CA ASN A 284 -30.30 -9.69 12.78
C ASN A 284 -31.50 -9.84 13.73
N GLY A 285 -32.52 -9.01 13.54
CA GLY A 285 -33.68 -9.00 14.43
C GLY A 285 -33.30 -8.45 15.81
N ALA A 286 -33.35 -9.27 16.87
CA ALA A 286 -32.93 -8.85 18.21
C ALA A 286 -31.43 -9.07 18.49
N LEU A 287 -30.71 -9.70 17.57
CA LEU A 287 -29.29 -9.98 17.70
C LEU A 287 -28.50 -8.76 17.26
N VAL A 288 -28.00 -8.01 18.23
CA VAL A 288 -27.21 -6.79 18.00
C VAL A 288 -25.86 -7.16 17.40
N ASP A 289 -25.42 -6.44 16.37
CA ASP A 289 -24.12 -6.64 15.72
C ASP A 289 -23.88 -8.10 15.27
N ALA A 290 -24.92 -8.82 14.85
CA ALA A 290 -24.76 -10.16 14.28
C ALA A 290 -23.95 -10.09 12.96
N GLY A 291 -24.15 -9.00 12.23
CA GLY A 291 -23.46 -8.70 10.99
C GLY A 291 -23.99 -9.45 9.77
N ALA A 292 -23.71 -8.90 8.60
CA ALA A 292 -24.10 -9.45 7.32
C ALA A 292 -23.04 -9.25 6.22
N VAL A 293 -23.05 -10.15 5.24
CA VAL A 293 -22.27 -10.02 3.99
C VAL A 293 -23.19 -10.22 2.80
N THR A 294 -23.24 -9.22 1.92
CA THR A 294 -24.16 -9.18 0.78
C THR A 294 -23.39 -9.01 -0.54
N LEU A 295 -23.56 -9.94 -1.48
CA LEU A 295 -23.02 -9.78 -2.84
C LEU A 295 -23.85 -8.77 -3.64
N GLY A 296 -23.18 -7.86 -4.35
CA GLY A 296 -23.77 -6.92 -5.29
C GLY A 296 -23.23 -7.12 -6.71
N ASP A 297 -24.13 -7.08 -7.69
CA ASP A 297 -23.79 -7.18 -9.10
C ASP A 297 -23.16 -5.85 -9.58
N GLY A 298 -21.95 -5.89 -10.13
CA GLY A 298 -21.23 -4.70 -10.56
C GLY A 298 -21.77 -4.03 -11.82
N ALA A 299 -22.65 -4.69 -12.58
CA ALA A 299 -23.24 -4.18 -13.81
C ALA A 299 -24.56 -3.45 -13.59
N VAL A 300 -25.35 -3.88 -12.60
CA VAL A 300 -26.70 -3.33 -12.32
C VAL A 300 -26.91 -2.85 -10.88
N GLY A 301 -26.01 -3.21 -9.98
CA GLY A 301 -26.10 -2.91 -8.55
C GLY A 301 -27.02 -3.85 -7.77
N ARG A 302 -27.14 -3.58 -6.47
CA ARG A 302 -28.10 -4.21 -5.57
C ARG A 302 -28.86 -3.16 -4.78
N VAL A 303 -30.17 -3.35 -4.66
CA VAL A 303 -31.10 -2.47 -3.94
C VAL A 303 -31.98 -3.27 -2.99
N GLY A 304 -32.56 -2.59 -2.00
CA GLY A 304 -33.46 -3.18 -1.00
C GLY A 304 -32.83 -3.26 0.39
N VAL A 305 -33.43 -4.03 1.28
CA VAL A 305 -32.95 -4.17 2.66
C VAL A 305 -32.02 -5.39 2.81
N VAL A 306 -31.04 -5.30 3.69
CA VAL A 306 -30.23 -6.45 4.12
C VAL A 306 -31.12 -7.45 4.86
N SER A 307 -30.96 -8.76 4.57
CA SER A 307 -31.76 -9.82 5.17
C SER A 307 -31.08 -11.19 5.08
N VAL A 308 -31.58 -12.17 5.83
CA VAL A 308 -31.10 -13.56 5.77
C VAL A 308 -31.29 -14.23 4.40
N ALA A 309 -32.16 -13.68 3.54
CA ALA A 309 -32.47 -14.23 2.22
C ALA A 309 -31.46 -13.81 1.14
N ASN A 310 -30.82 -12.65 1.30
CA ASN A 310 -29.90 -12.09 0.33
C ASN A 310 -28.45 -11.96 0.85
N SER A 311 -28.23 -12.26 2.13
CA SER A 311 -26.94 -12.10 2.80
C SER A 311 -26.58 -13.33 3.64
N ALA A 312 -25.28 -13.62 3.74
CA ALA A 312 -24.78 -14.45 4.83
C ALA A 312 -24.84 -13.63 6.12
N VAL A 313 -25.29 -14.23 7.23
CA VAL A 313 -25.57 -13.50 8.48
C VAL A 313 -25.00 -14.22 9.69
N GLY A 314 -24.66 -13.45 10.73
CA GLY A 314 -24.43 -13.97 12.06
C GLY A 314 -25.69 -14.57 12.69
N SER A 315 -25.48 -15.49 13.62
CA SER A 315 -26.52 -16.19 14.38
C SER A 315 -26.53 -15.83 15.87
N HIS A 316 -25.54 -15.10 16.36
CA HIS A 316 -25.46 -14.59 17.73
C HIS A 316 -25.14 -13.09 17.75
N ALA A 317 -25.40 -12.45 18.88
CA ALA A 317 -25.04 -11.05 19.08
C ALA A 317 -23.52 -10.90 19.14
N GLY A 318 -22.97 -9.93 18.42
CA GLY A 318 -21.52 -9.70 18.36
C GLY A 318 -20.75 -10.59 17.39
N ASP A 319 -21.42 -11.51 16.66
CA ASP A 319 -20.79 -12.33 15.61
C ASP A 319 -20.06 -11.46 14.57
N SER A 320 -20.48 -10.21 14.38
CA SER A 320 -19.81 -9.16 13.59
C SER A 320 -19.47 -9.60 12.16
N LEU A 321 -20.31 -10.43 11.54
CA LEU A 321 -20.03 -10.97 10.21
C LEU A 321 -19.96 -9.84 9.17
N GLY A 322 -18.92 -9.84 8.34
CA GLY A 322 -18.66 -8.77 7.37
C GLY A 322 -17.53 -7.82 7.74
N GLN A 323 -16.92 -7.98 8.92
CA GLN A 323 -15.66 -7.32 9.27
C GLN A 323 -14.49 -7.78 8.37
N SER A 324 -14.51 -9.04 7.93
CA SER A 324 -13.46 -9.63 7.10
C SER A 324 -14.06 -10.34 5.91
N VAL A 325 -13.78 -9.79 4.72
CA VAL A 325 -14.02 -10.44 3.43
C VAL A 325 -12.72 -10.40 2.65
N MET A 326 -12.31 -11.53 2.11
CA MET A 326 -11.12 -11.66 1.27
C MET A 326 -11.54 -11.98 -0.16
N PRO A 327 -11.51 -10.99 -1.08
CA PRO A 327 -11.64 -11.25 -2.51
C PRO A 327 -10.56 -12.21 -3.00
N LEU A 328 -10.93 -13.13 -3.88
CA LEU A 328 -10.03 -14.08 -4.53
C LEU A 328 -9.75 -13.65 -5.98
N ALA A 329 -8.66 -14.18 -6.54
CA ALA A 329 -8.19 -13.80 -7.87
C ALA A 329 -9.12 -14.25 -9.02
N ASP A 330 -9.91 -15.30 -8.79
CA ASP A 330 -10.94 -15.82 -9.70
C ASP A 330 -12.25 -15.02 -9.66
N GLY A 331 -12.37 -14.08 -8.73
CA GLY A 331 -13.57 -13.27 -8.54
C GLY A 331 -14.52 -13.80 -7.47
N ASP A 332 -14.20 -14.93 -6.82
CA ASP A 332 -14.90 -15.41 -5.64
C ASP A 332 -14.44 -14.68 -4.37
N TYR A 333 -14.98 -15.05 -3.21
CA TYR A 333 -14.58 -14.42 -1.94
C TYR A 333 -14.73 -15.34 -0.73
N VAL A 334 -13.97 -15.04 0.32
CA VAL A 334 -14.05 -15.74 1.60
C VAL A 334 -14.51 -14.76 2.67
N ILE A 335 -15.58 -15.10 3.37
CA ILE A 335 -16.03 -14.37 4.56
C ILE A 335 -15.41 -14.99 5.79
N ALA A 336 -15.00 -14.16 6.75
CA ALA A 336 -14.51 -14.62 8.03
C ALA A 336 -15.00 -13.72 9.17
N SER A 337 -15.15 -14.32 10.34
CA SER A 337 -15.28 -13.60 11.60
C SER A 337 -14.61 -14.40 12.70
N ARG A 338 -13.70 -13.74 13.41
CA ARG A 338 -13.06 -14.32 14.61
C ARG A 338 -13.98 -14.31 15.84
N TYR A 339 -15.05 -13.51 15.79
CA TYR A 339 -16.03 -13.35 16.88
C TYR A 339 -17.26 -14.22 16.69
N TRP A 340 -17.28 -15.05 15.65
CA TRP A 340 -18.43 -15.90 15.38
C TRP A 340 -18.57 -17.00 16.43
N ASP A 341 -19.76 -17.08 17.00
CA ASP A 341 -20.12 -18.06 18.02
C ASP A 341 -20.68 -19.34 17.40
N ASN A 342 -20.08 -20.47 17.76
CA ASN A 342 -20.58 -21.79 17.38
C ASN A 342 -21.54 -22.31 18.46
N ALA A 343 -22.81 -21.95 18.35
CA ALA A 343 -23.80 -22.19 19.39
C ALA A 343 -23.33 -21.62 20.75
N ALA A 344 -23.07 -22.46 21.75
CA ALA A 344 -22.61 -22.00 23.07
C ALA A 344 -21.09 -21.73 23.14
N ILE A 345 -20.34 -21.99 22.06
CA ILE A 345 -18.89 -21.81 22.02
C ILE A 345 -18.59 -20.38 21.55
N VAL A 346 -18.22 -19.54 22.51
CA VAL A 346 -17.91 -18.13 22.28
C VAL A 346 -16.62 -17.97 21.48
N ASP A 347 -16.62 -17.08 20.49
CA ASP A 347 -15.46 -16.74 19.66
C ASP A 347 -14.76 -17.98 19.06
N ALA A 348 -15.55 -18.99 18.66
CA ALA A 348 -15.03 -20.16 17.94
C ALA A 348 -14.37 -19.74 16.62
N GLY A 349 -14.95 -18.70 15.99
CA GLY A 349 -14.53 -18.17 14.71
C GLY A 349 -14.92 -19.05 13.53
N VAL A 350 -14.93 -18.44 12.35
CA VAL A 350 -15.41 -19.05 11.11
C VAL A 350 -14.71 -18.47 9.88
N ALA A 351 -14.52 -19.31 8.86
CA ALA A 351 -14.22 -18.90 7.49
C ALA A 351 -15.09 -19.68 6.50
N ARG A 352 -15.73 -18.98 5.56
CA ARG A 352 -16.61 -19.57 4.55
C ARG A 352 -16.29 -19.01 3.17
N TRP A 353 -16.09 -19.88 2.21
CA TRP A 353 -16.01 -19.51 0.80
C TRP A 353 -17.40 -19.23 0.23
N CYS A 354 -17.48 -18.26 -0.68
CA CYS A 354 -18.69 -17.84 -1.36
C CYS A 354 -18.39 -17.54 -2.84
N ASP A 355 -19.29 -18.00 -3.71
CA ASP A 355 -19.22 -17.75 -5.15
C ASP A 355 -19.46 -16.26 -5.45
N GLY A 356 -18.62 -15.67 -6.31
CA GLY A 356 -18.62 -14.25 -6.65
C GLY A 356 -19.75 -13.80 -7.57
N VAL A 357 -20.62 -14.71 -8.01
CA VAL A 357 -21.77 -14.45 -8.88
C VAL A 357 -23.08 -14.80 -8.19
N ALA A 358 -23.19 -16.03 -7.66
CA ALA A 358 -24.35 -16.51 -6.92
C ALA A 358 -24.40 -15.97 -5.48
N GLY A 359 -23.22 -15.73 -4.88
CA GLY A 359 -23.08 -15.31 -3.49
C GLY A 359 -23.33 -16.44 -2.50
N CYS A 360 -23.45 -16.05 -1.23
CA CYS A 360 -23.85 -16.93 -0.14
C CYS A 360 -24.91 -16.24 0.71
N ALA A 361 -25.87 -17.03 1.20
CA ALA A 361 -26.94 -16.55 2.06
C ALA A 361 -27.17 -17.48 3.27
N GLY A 362 -27.85 -16.96 4.28
CA GLY A 362 -28.22 -17.67 5.50
C GLY A 362 -27.08 -17.83 6.50
N ALA A 363 -27.38 -18.54 7.60
CA ALA A 363 -26.46 -18.76 8.71
C ALA A 363 -25.26 -19.67 8.33
N LEU A 364 -24.16 -19.48 9.05
CA LEU A 364 -22.95 -20.30 8.93
C LEU A 364 -23.06 -21.54 9.82
N THR A 365 -22.56 -22.67 9.33
CA THR A 365 -22.57 -23.96 10.03
C THR A 365 -21.34 -24.78 9.66
N ILE A 366 -21.03 -25.84 10.43
CA ILE A 366 -19.95 -26.77 10.08
C ILE A 366 -20.12 -27.44 8.70
N ALA A 367 -21.35 -27.50 8.18
CA ALA A 367 -21.63 -28.11 6.87
C ALA A 367 -21.23 -27.21 5.69
N ASN A 368 -21.04 -25.91 5.92
CA ASN A 368 -20.76 -24.91 4.88
C ASN A 368 -19.55 -24.02 5.17
N ALA A 369 -18.88 -24.17 6.31
CA ALA A 369 -17.76 -23.33 6.72
C ALA A 369 -16.67 -24.12 7.48
N LEU A 370 -15.47 -23.56 7.51
CA LEU A 370 -14.37 -23.96 8.40
C LEU A 370 -14.57 -23.27 9.75
N ILE A 371 -14.62 -24.01 10.85
CA ILE A 371 -14.96 -23.48 12.18
C ILE A 371 -14.02 -23.94 13.29
N GLY A 372 -13.97 -23.15 14.37
CA GLY A 372 -13.40 -23.58 15.64
C GLY A 372 -14.34 -24.48 16.44
N THR A 373 -13.78 -25.21 17.39
CA THR A 373 -14.51 -26.13 18.27
C THR A 373 -14.26 -25.89 19.76
N THR A 374 -13.40 -24.91 20.08
CA THR A 374 -13.08 -24.50 21.44
C THR A 374 -13.32 -23.00 21.57
N ALA A 375 -13.71 -22.56 22.77
CA ALA A 375 -13.91 -21.14 23.04
C ALA A 375 -12.60 -20.35 22.79
N GLY A 376 -12.70 -19.24 22.05
CA GLY A 376 -11.57 -18.41 21.70
C GLY A 376 -10.61 -19.00 20.65
N ASP A 377 -10.99 -20.06 19.94
CA ASP A 377 -10.19 -20.58 18.81
C ASP A 377 -9.98 -19.52 17.72
N GLN A 378 -10.95 -18.60 17.56
CA GLN A 378 -10.90 -17.46 16.64
C GLN A 378 -10.46 -17.88 15.21
N VAL A 379 -11.04 -18.97 14.70
CA VAL A 379 -10.79 -19.41 13.32
C VAL A 379 -11.15 -18.30 12.34
N GLY A 380 -10.32 -18.12 11.31
CA GLY A 380 -10.54 -17.03 10.36
C GLY A 380 -9.98 -15.67 10.81
N SER A 381 -9.16 -15.62 11.86
CA SER A 381 -8.54 -14.38 12.33
C SER A 381 -7.66 -13.69 11.29
N ARG A 382 -7.14 -14.45 10.32
CA ARG A 382 -6.51 -13.93 9.10
C ARG A 382 -6.87 -14.83 7.92
N VAL A 383 -7.34 -14.26 6.82
CA VAL A 383 -7.52 -14.98 5.55
C VAL A 383 -6.65 -14.31 4.50
N VAL A 384 -5.93 -15.09 3.70
CA VAL A 384 -5.05 -14.58 2.64
C VAL A 384 -5.36 -15.30 1.34
N ALA A 385 -5.64 -14.54 0.28
CA ALA A 385 -5.75 -15.07 -1.07
C ALA A 385 -4.38 -15.44 -1.63
N LEU A 386 -4.32 -16.52 -2.41
CA LEU A 386 -3.13 -16.98 -3.12
C LEU A 386 -3.24 -16.63 -4.61
N ALA A 387 -2.09 -16.42 -5.26
CA ALA A 387 -2.03 -16.04 -6.68
C ALA A 387 -2.66 -17.07 -7.64
N ASN A 388 -2.86 -18.32 -7.18
CA ASN A 388 -3.47 -19.39 -7.95
C ASN A 388 -4.99 -19.53 -7.75
N GLY A 389 -5.64 -18.54 -7.11
CA GLY A 389 -7.09 -18.54 -6.83
C GLY A 389 -7.48 -19.19 -5.50
N ASN A 390 -6.60 -19.98 -4.88
CA ASN A 390 -6.86 -20.58 -3.57
C ASN A 390 -6.69 -19.56 -2.43
N TYR A 391 -6.91 -20.00 -1.20
CA TYR A 391 -6.72 -19.17 -0.01
C TYR A 391 -6.14 -19.96 1.16
N ILE A 392 -5.70 -19.25 2.19
CA ILE A 392 -5.27 -19.84 3.47
C ILE A 392 -5.95 -19.12 4.63
N VAL A 393 -6.27 -19.88 5.67
CA VAL A 393 -6.94 -19.42 6.88
C VAL A 393 -5.99 -19.58 8.06
N GLY A 394 -5.48 -18.46 8.57
CA GLY A 394 -4.75 -18.36 9.82
C GLY A 394 -5.69 -18.32 11.01
N SER A 395 -5.42 -19.17 12.00
CA SER A 395 -6.17 -19.29 13.26
C SER A 395 -5.17 -19.30 14.41
N SER A 396 -4.50 -18.17 14.63
CA SER A 396 -3.33 -18.06 15.51
C SER A 396 -3.61 -18.33 16.99
N LEU A 397 -4.87 -18.28 17.43
CA LEU A 397 -5.29 -18.61 18.79
C LEU A 397 -5.92 -20.01 18.91
N TRP A 398 -6.01 -20.77 17.83
CA TRP A 398 -6.59 -22.11 17.83
C TRP A 398 -5.88 -23.04 18.82
N ASN A 399 -6.70 -23.80 19.57
CA ASN A 399 -6.22 -24.72 20.60
C ASN A 399 -5.99 -26.12 20.02
N ASN A 400 -4.75 -26.62 20.12
CA ASN A 400 -4.42 -27.99 19.73
C ASN A 400 -4.63 -28.94 20.91
N GLY A 401 -5.87 -29.34 21.15
CA GLY A 401 -6.25 -30.06 22.36
C GLY A 401 -6.05 -29.17 23.61
N ALA A 402 -5.24 -29.62 24.56
CA ALA A 402 -4.93 -28.84 25.77
C ALA A 402 -3.89 -27.72 25.55
N LEU A 403 -3.29 -27.62 24.35
CA LEU A 403 -2.27 -26.62 24.04
C LEU A 403 -2.93 -25.32 23.60
N ALA A 404 -3.16 -24.43 24.56
CA ALA A 404 -3.81 -23.15 24.32
C ALA A 404 -3.01 -22.28 23.33
N GLY A 405 -3.67 -21.75 22.29
CA GLY A 405 -3.03 -20.87 21.31
C GLY A 405 -1.81 -21.48 20.60
N ALA A 406 -1.82 -22.80 20.36
CA ALA A 406 -0.84 -23.45 19.50
C ALA A 406 -0.87 -22.85 18.08
N GLY A 407 -2.07 -22.47 17.63
CA GLY A 407 -2.33 -21.87 16.34
C GLY A 407 -2.38 -22.90 15.20
N ALA A 408 -3.02 -22.50 14.11
CA ALA A 408 -3.17 -23.31 12.91
C ALA A 408 -3.18 -22.47 11.62
N VAL A 409 -2.73 -23.07 10.51
CA VAL A 409 -2.97 -22.59 9.15
C VAL A 409 -3.62 -23.68 8.34
N THR A 410 -4.80 -23.40 7.80
CA THR A 410 -5.59 -24.33 6.99
C THR A 410 -5.65 -23.83 5.55
N TRP A 411 -5.40 -24.70 4.58
CA TRP A 411 -5.55 -24.37 3.17
C TRP A 411 -7.02 -24.44 2.72
N GLY A 412 -7.40 -23.50 1.87
CA GLY A 412 -8.73 -23.30 1.32
C GLY A 412 -8.76 -23.48 -0.18
N ASN A 413 -9.64 -24.35 -0.69
CA ASN A 413 -9.86 -24.47 -2.13
C ASN A 413 -10.66 -23.27 -2.65
N GLY A 414 -10.09 -22.51 -3.59
CA GLY A 414 -10.69 -21.31 -4.16
C GLY A 414 -11.94 -21.54 -5.01
N ALA A 415 -12.19 -22.77 -5.47
CA ALA A 415 -13.34 -23.08 -6.32
C ALA A 415 -14.51 -23.74 -5.56
N THR A 416 -14.26 -24.36 -4.40
CA THR A 416 -15.28 -25.12 -3.66
C THR A 416 -15.33 -24.81 -2.17
N GLY A 417 -14.36 -24.07 -1.66
CA GLY A 417 -14.13 -23.87 -0.25
C GLY A 417 -13.58 -25.08 0.50
N THR A 418 -13.15 -24.84 1.73
CA THR A 418 -12.83 -25.85 2.74
C THR A 418 -13.82 -25.71 3.90
N LYS A 419 -14.29 -26.84 4.45
CA LYS A 419 -15.29 -26.89 5.54
C LYS A 419 -14.95 -27.94 6.59
N GLY A 420 -15.59 -27.84 7.75
CA GLY A 420 -15.38 -28.74 8.89
C GLY A 420 -14.63 -28.06 10.04
N ALA A 421 -14.22 -28.84 11.03
CA ALA A 421 -13.42 -28.33 12.15
C ALA A 421 -11.94 -28.20 11.75
N VAL A 422 -11.25 -27.19 12.30
CA VAL A 422 -9.78 -27.10 12.25
C VAL A 422 -9.17 -28.23 13.10
N SER A 423 -8.11 -28.87 12.60
CA SER A 423 -7.43 -29.98 13.27
C SER A 423 -5.98 -30.15 12.77
N ALA A 424 -5.18 -30.96 13.47
CA ALA A 424 -3.84 -31.31 12.98
C ALA A 424 -3.84 -32.15 11.68
N ALA A 425 -4.99 -32.70 11.26
CA ALA A 425 -5.11 -33.51 10.05
C ALA A 425 -5.26 -32.66 8.77
N ASN A 426 -5.77 -31.43 8.89
CA ASN A 426 -6.01 -30.51 7.76
C ASN A 426 -5.22 -29.19 7.87
N SER A 427 -4.39 -29.04 8.89
CA SER A 427 -3.68 -27.78 9.15
C SER A 427 -2.21 -27.99 9.52
N LEU A 428 -1.37 -26.99 9.21
CA LEU A 428 -0.08 -26.79 9.85
C LEU A 428 -0.32 -26.23 11.26
N VAL A 429 0.21 -26.86 12.30
CA VAL A 429 -0.12 -26.52 13.70
C VAL A 429 1.11 -26.30 14.58
N GLY A 430 0.94 -25.52 15.64
CA GLY A 430 1.90 -25.46 16.74
C GLY A 430 1.93 -26.75 17.56
N SER A 431 3.04 -26.99 18.25
CA SER A 431 3.25 -28.16 19.11
C SER A 431 3.34 -27.80 20.60
N LYS A 432 3.32 -26.51 20.93
CA LYS A 432 3.34 -25.97 22.29
C LYS A 432 2.33 -24.83 22.44
N ALA A 433 1.92 -24.58 23.68
CA ALA A 433 1.00 -23.51 24.00
C ALA A 433 1.61 -22.13 23.68
N GLY A 434 0.89 -21.29 22.93
CA GLY A 434 1.36 -19.98 22.51
C GLY A 434 2.38 -19.98 21.38
N ASP A 435 2.55 -21.08 20.63
CA ASP A 435 3.35 -21.07 19.39
C ASP A 435 2.73 -20.14 18.32
N ARG A 436 1.41 -19.92 18.39
CA ARG A 436 0.64 -18.99 17.55
C ARG A 436 0.89 -19.12 16.05
N VAL A 437 0.96 -20.35 15.55
CA VAL A 437 1.08 -20.63 14.12
C VAL A 437 -0.10 -20.01 13.36
N GLY A 438 0.18 -19.31 12.26
CA GLY A 438 -0.83 -18.61 11.45
C GLY A 438 -1.01 -17.13 11.78
N VAL A 439 -0.14 -16.54 12.60
CA VAL A 439 -0.10 -15.09 12.80
C VAL A 439 0.40 -14.36 11.54
N ASP A 440 1.46 -14.89 10.90
CA ASP A 440 2.08 -14.32 9.70
C ASP A 440 2.00 -15.27 8.52
N LEU A 441 1.44 -14.77 7.42
CA LEU A 441 1.13 -15.52 6.21
C LEU A 441 1.56 -14.70 5.00
N GLU A 442 2.53 -15.20 4.25
CA GLU A 442 3.09 -14.53 3.08
C GLU A 442 2.76 -15.32 1.81
N PRO A 443 1.83 -14.83 0.95
CA PRO A 443 1.53 -15.46 -0.32
C PRO A 443 2.67 -15.22 -1.31
N LEU A 444 3.01 -16.24 -2.10
CA LEU A 444 4.04 -16.15 -3.14
C LEU A 444 3.42 -15.97 -4.52
N ALA A 445 4.14 -15.29 -5.42
CA ALA A 445 3.69 -15.02 -6.78
C ALA A 445 3.41 -16.29 -7.61
N ASN A 446 3.99 -17.44 -7.23
CA ASN A 446 3.75 -18.73 -7.89
C ASN A 446 2.55 -19.51 -7.33
N GLY A 447 1.77 -18.91 -6.42
CA GLY A 447 0.59 -19.51 -5.81
C GLY A 447 0.86 -20.32 -4.54
N ASN A 448 2.11 -20.55 -4.16
CA ASN A 448 2.47 -21.12 -2.84
C ASN A 448 2.45 -20.03 -1.76
N TYR A 449 2.81 -20.40 -0.53
CA TYR A 449 2.86 -19.45 0.60
C TYR A 449 3.96 -19.80 1.59
N VAL A 450 4.25 -18.88 2.52
CA VAL A 450 5.13 -19.12 3.66
C VAL A 450 4.39 -18.73 4.94
N VAL A 451 4.47 -19.59 5.96
CA VAL A 451 3.94 -19.34 7.29
C VAL A 451 5.07 -18.87 8.19
N GLY A 452 5.02 -17.60 8.59
CA GLY A 452 5.87 -17.01 9.61
C GLY A 452 5.35 -17.36 11.01
N SER A 453 6.19 -18.00 11.82
CA SER A 453 5.84 -18.45 13.18
C SER A 453 6.92 -17.98 14.16
N TRP A 454 7.17 -16.68 14.22
CA TRP A 454 8.26 -16.10 15.02
C TRP A 454 8.13 -16.30 16.54
N MET A 455 6.92 -16.61 17.03
CA MET A 455 6.69 -17.00 18.44
C MET A 455 6.92 -18.50 18.70
N TRP A 456 7.14 -19.31 17.65
CA TRP A 456 7.35 -20.75 17.78
C TRP A 456 8.58 -21.08 18.61
N ARG A 457 8.46 -22.15 19.41
CA ARG A 457 9.51 -22.59 20.32
C ARG A 457 10.25 -23.80 19.77
N ASN A 458 11.57 -23.68 19.68
CA ASN A 458 12.45 -24.78 19.34
C ASN A 458 12.94 -25.47 20.62
N GLY A 459 12.25 -26.54 21.03
CA GLY A 459 12.53 -27.19 22.31
C GLY A 459 12.27 -26.25 23.50
N ALA A 460 13.33 -25.86 24.21
CA ALA A 460 13.27 -24.90 25.32
C ALA A 460 13.50 -23.44 24.89
N SER A 461 14.01 -23.21 23.67
CA SER A 461 14.28 -21.87 23.16
C SER A 461 12.97 -21.15 22.81
N THR A 462 12.60 -20.16 23.62
CA THR A 462 11.40 -19.35 23.43
C THR A 462 11.58 -18.36 22.28
N ASN A 463 10.55 -18.19 21.44
CA ASN A 463 10.59 -17.29 20.28
C ASN A 463 11.84 -17.51 19.40
N ALA A 464 12.28 -18.76 19.26
CA ALA A 464 13.32 -19.11 18.29
C ALA A 464 12.81 -18.85 16.86
N GLY A 465 11.52 -19.08 16.66
CA GLY A 465 10.82 -18.80 15.42
C GLY A 465 11.02 -19.86 14.34
N ALA A 466 10.14 -19.83 13.35
CA ALA A 466 10.19 -20.69 12.18
C ALA A 466 9.54 -19.99 10.96
N ALA A 467 10.06 -20.28 9.77
CA ALA A 467 9.43 -19.97 8.48
C ALA A 467 9.17 -21.29 7.73
N THR A 468 7.90 -21.60 7.48
CA THR A 468 7.47 -22.87 6.88
C THR A 468 6.94 -22.65 5.48
N TRP A 469 7.48 -23.34 4.49
CA TRP A 469 6.91 -23.29 3.14
C TRP A 469 5.59 -24.07 3.05
N GLY A 470 4.61 -23.49 2.37
CA GLY A 470 3.25 -23.97 2.22
C GLY A 470 2.90 -24.29 0.77
N ASN A 471 2.35 -25.48 0.52
CA ASN A 471 1.90 -25.86 -0.83
C ASN A 471 0.54 -25.20 -1.16
N GLY A 472 0.52 -24.37 -2.20
CA GLY A 472 -0.66 -23.64 -2.65
C GLY A 472 -1.77 -24.48 -3.30
N ASN A 473 -1.53 -25.78 -3.56
CA ASN A 473 -2.48 -26.68 -4.25
C ASN A 473 -3.13 -27.71 -3.32
N GLY A 474 -2.78 -27.73 -2.04
CA GLY A 474 -3.36 -28.68 -1.08
C GLY A 474 -2.96 -28.45 0.38
N GLY A 475 -2.22 -27.38 0.66
CA GLY A 475 -1.72 -27.04 1.97
C GLY A 475 -0.51 -27.85 2.42
N THR A 476 0.05 -27.41 3.55
CA THR A 476 1.01 -28.17 4.35
C THR A 476 0.35 -28.51 5.68
N VAL A 477 0.48 -29.75 6.15
CA VAL A 477 -0.13 -30.23 7.40
C VAL A 477 0.92 -30.79 8.36
N GLY A 478 0.57 -30.89 9.65
CA GLY A 478 1.42 -31.41 10.71
C GLY A 478 2.06 -30.32 11.57
N ALA A 479 2.90 -30.73 12.53
CA ALA A 479 3.54 -29.80 13.44
C ALA A 479 4.72 -29.06 12.80
N VAL A 480 4.90 -27.78 13.14
CA VAL A 480 6.11 -27.01 12.79
C VAL A 480 7.35 -27.63 13.44
N SER A 481 8.43 -27.79 12.67
CA SER A 481 9.70 -28.39 13.09
C SER A 481 10.87 -28.00 12.18
N ALA A 482 12.11 -28.31 12.56
CA ALA A 482 13.27 -28.11 11.69
C ALA A 482 13.26 -28.97 10.40
N ALA A 483 12.41 -30.00 10.33
CA ALA A 483 12.31 -30.88 9.17
C ALA A 483 11.46 -30.30 8.04
N ASN A 484 10.56 -29.36 8.35
CA ASN A 484 9.67 -28.70 7.37
C ASN A 484 9.81 -27.17 7.36
N SER A 485 10.64 -26.60 8.25
CA SER A 485 10.79 -25.16 8.39
C SER A 485 12.26 -24.74 8.51
N LEU A 486 12.55 -23.51 8.08
CA LEU A 486 13.75 -22.79 8.49
C LEU A 486 13.53 -22.27 9.92
N VAL A 487 14.43 -22.58 10.86
CA VAL A 487 14.23 -22.31 12.29
C VAL A 487 15.39 -21.55 12.92
N GLY A 488 15.08 -20.78 13.97
CA GLY A 488 16.08 -20.29 14.91
C GLY A 488 16.50 -21.39 15.89
N THR A 489 17.66 -21.23 16.50
CA THR A 489 18.18 -22.18 17.51
C THR A 489 18.31 -21.54 18.89
N THR A 490 18.40 -20.22 18.95
CA THR A 490 18.55 -19.44 20.18
C THR A 490 17.23 -18.75 20.54
N ALA A 491 17.01 -18.54 21.84
CA ALA A 491 15.85 -17.79 22.29
C ALA A 491 15.88 -16.35 21.74
N GLY A 492 14.77 -15.89 21.17
CA GLY A 492 14.64 -14.55 20.62
C GLY A 492 15.16 -14.37 19.19
N ASP A 493 15.64 -15.42 18.51
CA ASP A 493 16.04 -15.34 17.08
C ASP A 493 14.87 -14.88 16.19
N LYS A 494 13.62 -15.21 16.57
CA LYS A 494 12.37 -14.81 15.90
C LYS A 494 12.36 -15.06 14.39
N VAL A 495 12.90 -16.18 13.93
CA VAL A 495 12.87 -16.55 12.50
C VAL A 495 11.43 -16.59 11.98
N GLY A 496 11.20 -16.07 10.77
CA GLY A 496 9.87 -15.97 10.18
C GLY A 496 9.03 -14.79 10.68
N LEU A 497 9.65 -13.81 11.36
CA LEU A 497 9.03 -12.52 11.66
C LEU A 497 8.85 -11.70 10.37
N ASP A 498 9.89 -11.68 9.54
CA ASP A 498 9.89 -10.99 8.25
C ASP A 498 10.06 -12.03 7.14
N VAL A 499 9.11 -12.08 6.22
CA VAL A 499 9.20 -12.88 4.99
C VAL A 499 8.83 -11.99 3.82
N LEU A 500 9.72 -11.90 2.84
CA LEU A 500 9.50 -11.14 1.61
C LEU A 500 9.24 -12.09 0.45
N ALA A 501 8.04 -12.04 -0.14
CA ALA A 501 7.80 -12.65 -1.44
C ALA A 501 8.52 -11.89 -2.56
N LEU A 502 9.12 -12.63 -3.50
CA LEU A 502 9.77 -12.07 -4.70
C LEU A 502 8.86 -12.24 -5.93
N ALA A 503 8.99 -11.32 -6.89
CA ALA A 503 8.20 -11.33 -8.13
C ALA A 503 8.41 -12.58 -8.99
N ASN A 504 9.54 -13.28 -8.84
CA ASN A 504 9.83 -14.54 -9.52
C ASN A 504 9.26 -15.78 -8.80
N GLY A 505 8.49 -15.60 -7.72
CA GLY A 505 7.86 -16.68 -6.96
C GLY A 505 8.73 -17.30 -5.88
N HIS A 506 9.97 -16.85 -5.68
CA HIS A 506 10.80 -17.21 -4.52
C HIS A 506 10.54 -16.29 -3.32
N TYR A 507 11.26 -16.49 -2.22
CA TYR A 507 11.11 -15.67 -1.02
C TYR A 507 12.42 -15.48 -0.26
N VAL A 508 12.43 -14.50 0.64
CA VAL A 508 13.55 -14.25 1.56
C VAL A 508 13.02 -14.17 2.97
N VAL A 509 13.65 -14.89 3.90
CA VAL A 509 13.35 -14.81 5.34
C VAL A 509 14.34 -13.85 5.99
N GLY A 510 13.82 -12.75 6.54
CA GLY A 510 14.54 -11.82 7.40
C GLY A 510 14.56 -12.34 8.83
N SER A 511 15.75 -12.52 9.38
CA SER A 511 15.98 -12.99 10.75
C SER A 511 16.78 -11.93 11.50
N THR A 512 16.19 -10.74 11.62
CA THR A 512 16.78 -9.50 12.15
C THR A 512 17.46 -9.66 13.51
N PHE A 513 16.90 -10.51 14.37
CA PHE A 513 17.39 -10.73 15.73
C PHE A 513 18.28 -11.97 15.88
N TRP A 514 18.60 -12.65 14.77
CA TRP A 514 19.39 -13.87 14.80
C TRP A 514 20.80 -13.63 15.33
N ASN A 515 21.24 -14.51 16.24
CA ASN A 515 22.57 -14.47 16.83
C ASN A 515 23.54 -15.34 16.05
N ASN A 516 24.67 -14.76 15.62
CA ASN A 516 25.75 -15.51 14.97
C ASN A 516 26.78 -15.97 16.03
N GLY A 517 26.47 -17.05 16.74
CA GLY A 517 27.28 -17.49 17.88
C GLY A 517 27.28 -16.44 18.99
N ALA A 518 28.44 -15.83 19.26
CA ALA A 518 28.58 -14.78 20.28
C ALA A 518 28.16 -13.38 19.79
N ILE A 519 27.95 -13.19 18.50
CA ILE A 519 27.57 -11.89 17.92
C ILE A 519 26.05 -11.75 18.05
N VAL A 520 25.62 -11.00 19.06
CA VAL A 520 24.20 -10.79 19.37
C VAL A 520 23.57 -9.86 18.34
N GLY A 521 22.44 -10.29 17.75
CA GLY A 521 21.71 -9.47 16.77
C GLY A 521 22.52 -9.14 15.52
N ALA A 522 23.40 -10.06 15.08
CA ALA A 522 24.07 -9.95 13.78
C ALA A 522 23.03 -9.87 12.63
N GLY A 523 21.91 -10.59 12.81
CA GLY A 523 20.86 -10.71 11.82
C GLY A 523 21.25 -11.58 10.62
N ALA A 524 20.25 -11.97 9.83
CA ALA A 524 20.44 -12.76 8.63
C ALA A 524 19.32 -12.50 7.61
N ALA A 525 19.66 -12.52 6.32
CA ALA A 525 18.70 -12.63 5.21
C ALA A 525 18.94 -13.96 4.48
N THR A 526 17.93 -14.85 4.49
CA THR A 526 18.03 -16.21 3.98
C THR A 526 17.10 -16.40 2.79
N TRP A 527 17.65 -16.73 1.63
CA TRP A 527 16.85 -17.01 0.43
C TRP A 527 16.18 -18.39 0.53
N GLY A 528 14.91 -18.48 0.16
CA GLY A 528 14.12 -19.70 0.11
C GLY A 528 13.57 -19.97 -1.29
N ASN A 529 13.67 -21.22 -1.74
CA ASN A 529 13.09 -21.61 -3.01
C ASN A 529 11.57 -21.72 -2.89
N GLY A 530 10.81 -20.83 -3.53
CA GLY A 530 9.35 -20.87 -3.50
C GLY A 530 8.66 -22.11 -4.11
N VAL A 531 9.40 -23.06 -4.70
CA VAL A 531 8.86 -24.35 -5.19
C VAL A 531 9.07 -25.48 -4.18
N THR A 532 10.21 -25.52 -3.49
CA THR A 532 10.59 -26.64 -2.60
C THR A 532 10.74 -26.24 -1.13
N GLY A 533 10.73 -24.95 -0.83
CA GLY A 533 11.05 -24.39 0.47
C GLY A 533 12.54 -24.42 0.82
N ILE A 534 12.84 -24.03 2.06
CA ILE A 534 14.11 -24.22 2.76
C ILE A 534 13.82 -24.70 4.19
N THR A 535 14.65 -25.60 4.69
CA THR A 535 14.49 -26.21 6.02
C THR A 535 15.82 -26.24 6.79
N GLY A 536 15.76 -26.46 8.10
CA GLY A 536 16.93 -26.51 8.99
C GLY A 536 17.21 -25.18 9.70
N ALA A 537 18.38 -25.04 10.29
CA ALA A 537 18.74 -23.83 11.04
C ALA A 537 19.20 -22.68 10.13
N VAL A 538 18.99 -21.44 10.57
CA VAL A 538 19.70 -20.26 10.02
C VAL A 538 21.20 -20.36 10.37
N THR A 539 22.07 -20.14 9.39
CA THR A 539 23.54 -20.26 9.54
C THR A 539 24.27 -19.27 8.63
N THR A 540 25.57 -19.07 8.83
CA THR A 540 26.42 -18.33 7.90
C THR A 540 26.59 -19.02 6.53
N ALA A 541 26.23 -20.31 6.42
CA ALA A 541 26.36 -21.07 5.18
C ALA A 541 25.16 -20.92 4.23
N ASN A 542 24.01 -20.40 4.72
CA ASN A 542 22.79 -20.23 3.93
C ASN A 542 22.27 -18.79 3.89
N SER A 543 22.95 -17.84 4.55
CA SER A 543 22.45 -16.48 4.72
C SER A 543 23.50 -15.40 4.42
N LEU A 544 23.00 -14.21 4.05
CA LEU A 544 23.73 -12.95 4.18
C LEU A 544 23.61 -12.47 5.62
N VAL A 545 24.72 -12.18 6.30
CA VAL A 545 24.74 -11.88 7.74
C VAL A 545 25.52 -10.61 8.09
N GLY A 546 25.29 -10.10 9.30
CA GLY A 546 26.10 -9.06 9.91
C GLY A 546 27.42 -9.61 10.44
N SER A 547 28.38 -8.72 10.63
CA SER A 547 29.71 -9.01 11.18
C SER A 547 29.90 -8.48 12.61
N LYS A 548 28.98 -7.64 13.09
CA LYS A 548 29.02 -7.04 14.43
C LYS A 548 27.69 -7.18 15.16
N ALA A 549 27.75 -6.89 16.46
CA ALA A 549 26.57 -6.90 17.31
C ALA A 549 25.62 -5.80 16.86
N GLN A 550 24.33 -6.11 16.80
CA GLN A 550 23.25 -5.19 16.38
C GLN A 550 23.27 -4.73 14.91
N ASP A 551 24.07 -5.35 14.03
CA ASP A 551 23.99 -5.09 12.57
C ASP A 551 22.57 -5.38 12.03
N GLN A 552 21.83 -6.30 12.65
CA GLN A 552 20.40 -6.57 12.40
C GLN A 552 20.04 -6.80 10.92
N ILE A 553 20.91 -7.52 10.19
CA ILE A 553 20.66 -7.85 8.77
C ILE A 553 19.33 -8.61 8.62
N GLY A 554 18.59 -8.29 7.56
CA GLY A 554 17.27 -8.86 7.30
C GLY A 554 16.10 -8.06 7.88
N GLY A 555 16.36 -6.99 8.64
CA GLY A 555 15.32 -6.08 9.17
C GLY A 555 14.68 -5.14 8.15
N SER A 556 15.20 -5.08 6.93
CA SER A 556 14.57 -4.38 5.81
C SER A 556 14.88 -5.10 4.51
N LEU A 557 13.85 -5.61 3.83
CA LEU A 557 13.95 -6.37 2.59
C LEU A 557 13.03 -5.74 1.55
N PHE A 558 13.54 -5.53 0.34
CA PHE A 558 12.81 -4.86 -0.74
C PHE A 558 12.81 -5.73 -1.99
N ALA A 559 11.64 -6.22 -2.41
CA ALA A 559 11.50 -6.93 -3.67
C ALA A 559 11.54 -5.95 -4.84
N LEU A 560 12.22 -6.32 -5.92
CA LEU A 560 12.25 -5.58 -7.18
C LEU A 560 11.34 -6.25 -8.21
N ALA A 561 10.81 -5.47 -9.15
CA ALA A 561 9.87 -5.96 -10.16
C ALA A 561 10.48 -7.03 -11.10
N ASN A 562 11.81 -7.05 -11.25
CA ASN A 562 12.53 -8.04 -12.04
C ASN A 562 12.83 -9.36 -11.27
N GLY A 563 12.29 -9.54 -10.06
CA GLY A 563 12.51 -10.73 -9.24
C GLY A 563 13.79 -10.73 -8.41
N ASN A 564 14.60 -9.68 -8.49
CA ASN A 564 15.73 -9.45 -7.57
C ASN A 564 15.26 -8.76 -6.29
N TYR A 565 16.17 -8.55 -5.34
CA TYR A 565 15.84 -7.86 -4.10
C TYR A 565 17.02 -7.06 -3.55
N VAL A 566 16.72 -6.13 -2.65
CA VAL A 566 17.71 -5.33 -1.93
C VAL A 566 17.54 -5.60 -0.43
N VAL A 567 18.65 -5.85 0.26
CA VAL A 567 18.71 -5.94 1.72
C VAL A 567 19.14 -4.59 2.26
N GLY A 568 18.23 -3.92 2.97
CA GLY A 568 18.51 -2.72 3.74
C GLY A 568 19.02 -3.08 5.13
N SER A 569 20.12 -2.44 5.53
CA SER A 569 20.85 -2.75 6.75
C SER A 569 21.12 -1.47 7.52
N ARG A 570 20.05 -0.85 8.04
CA ARG A 570 20.09 0.46 8.70
C ARG A 570 21.17 0.58 9.77
N TYR A 571 21.31 -0.45 10.60
CA TYR A 571 22.20 -0.47 11.77
C TYR A 571 23.56 -1.10 11.47
N TRP A 572 23.90 -1.28 10.18
CA TRP A 572 25.17 -1.89 9.82
C TRP A 572 26.32 -0.90 10.02
N ASP A 573 27.34 -1.34 10.76
CA ASP A 573 28.53 -0.54 11.00
C ASP A 573 29.61 -0.75 9.93
N ASN A 574 30.16 0.35 9.40
CA ASN A 574 31.30 0.32 8.49
C ASN A 574 32.62 0.59 9.23
N GLY A 575 33.21 -0.44 9.85
CA GLY A 575 34.48 -0.29 10.55
C GLY A 575 34.33 0.53 11.84
N ALA A 576 34.75 1.79 11.86
CA ALA A 576 34.53 2.68 13.02
C ALA A 576 33.27 3.55 12.88
N VAL A 577 32.68 3.62 11.69
CA VAL A 577 31.48 4.42 11.42
C VAL A 577 30.27 3.63 11.92
N VAL A 578 29.61 4.16 12.95
CA VAL A 578 28.47 3.52 13.62
C VAL A 578 27.20 3.81 12.84
N ASP A 579 26.38 2.79 12.61
CA ASP A 579 25.11 2.94 11.88
C ASP A 579 25.27 3.66 10.52
N ALA A 580 26.39 3.44 9.82
CA ALA A 580 26.59 3.95 8.47
C ALA A 580 25.46 3.49 7.53
N GLY A 581 24.98 2.28 7.79
CA GLY A 581 23.94 1.63 7.03
C GLY A 581 24.41 1.12 5.67
N ALA A 582 23.63 0.23 5.08
CA ALA A 582 23.94 -0.37 3.78
C ALA A 582 22.69 -0.78 2.97
N LEU A 583 22.82 -0.73 1.65
CA LEU A 583 21.93 -1.37 0.68
C LEU A 583 22.72 -2.41 -0.10
N THR A 584 22.39 -3.69 0.09
CA THR A 584 23.00 -4.81 -0.63
C THR A 584 22.03 -5.33 -1.69
N TRP A 585 22.34 -5.13 -2.96
CA TRP A 585 21.58 -5.75 -4.06
C TRP A 585 21.88 -7.25 -4.16
N VAL A 586 20.83 -8.06 -4.33
CA VAL A 586 20.93 -9.51 -4.43
C VAL A 586 20.11 -10.06 -5.59
N ASN A 587 20.71 -11.01 -6.33
CA ASN A 587 20.02 -11.75 -7.38
C ASN A 587 19.00 -12.70 -6.74
N GLY A 588 17.72 -12.53 -7.03
CA GLY A 588 16.64 -13.28 -6.40
C GLY A 588 16.37 -14.67 -6.98
N ALA A 589 17.12 -15.10 -8.01
CA ALA A 589 16.99 -16.43 -8.61
C ALA A 589 17.81 -17.51 -7.89
N LYS A 590 18.69 -17.13 -6.94
CA LYS A 590 19.54 -18.07 -6.21
C LYS A 590 19.93 -17.53 -4.83
N ALA A 591 20.34 -18.44 -3.96
CA ALA A 591 20.88 -18.07 -2.66
C ALA A 591 22.13 -17.19 -2.78
N TYR A 592 22.25 -16.22 -1.87
CA TYR A 592 23.43 -15.41 -1.67
C TYR A 592 23.88 -15.53 -0.21
N VAL A 593 25.17 -15.82 -0.03
CA VAL A 593 25.78 -16.08 1.27
C VAL A 593 26.99 -15.18 1.45
N GLY A 594 27.24 -14.73 2.68
CA GLY A 594 28.39 -13.90 3.00
C GLY A 594 28.08 -12.85 4.07
N THR A 595 28.99 -11.90 4.25
CA THR A 595 28.84 -10.79 5.18
C THR A 595 28.56 -9.49 4.43
N VAL A 596 27.74 -8.61 5.01
CA VAL A 596 27.58 -7.24 4.49
C VAL A 596 28.92 -6.49 4.62
N SER A 597 29.29 -5.74 3.58
CA SER A 597 30.53 -4.95 3.53
C SER A 597 30.42 -3.80 2.52
N ALA A 598 31.29 -2.78 2.65
CA ALA A 598 31.40 -1.71 1.65
C ALA A 598 31.79 -2.24 0.24
N ALA A 599 32.41 -3.42 0.16
CA ALA A 599 32.77 -4.05 -1.11
C ALA A 599 31.58 -4.66 -1.86
N ASN A 600 30.44 -4.89 -1.19
CA ASN A 600 29.26 -5.50 -1.81
C ASN A 600 27.98 -4.66 -1.66
N SER A 601 28.08 -3.48 -1.06
CA SER A 601 26.93 -2.65 -0.71
C SER A 601 27.16 -1.18 -1.04
N PHE A 602 26.07 -0.47 -1.27
CA PHE A 602 26.03 0.99 -1.22
C PHE A 602 25.89 1.41 0.24
N VAL A 603 26.72 2.34 0.73
CA VAL A 603 26.86 2.59 2.18
C VAL A 603 26.83 4.08 2.51
N GLY A 604 26.49 4.39 3.76
CA GLY A 604 26.73 5.71 4.33
C GLY A 604 28.22 6.04 4.49
N SER A 605 28.47 7.31 4.73
CA SER A 605 29.80 7.92 4.90
C SER A 605 30.05 8.44 6.32
N GLN A 606 28.99 8.70 7.09
CA GLN A 606 29.05 9.28 8.43
C GLN A 606 28.25 8.47 9.44
N ASP A 607 28.51 8.72 10.73
CA ASP A 607 27.79 8.09 11.84
C ASP A 607 26.31 8.44 11.76
N GLY A 608 25.44 7.44 11.81
CA GLY A 608 23.99 7.65 11.81
C GLY A 608 23.38 7.97 10.43
N ASP A 609 24.15 7.87 9.33
CA ASP A 609 23.59 7.98 7.96
C ASP A 609 22.47 6.96 7.70
N ALA A 610 22.54 5.81 8.39
CA ALA A 610 21.46 4.84 8.57
C ALA A 610 20.79 4.39 7.25
N LEU A 611 21.60 4.25 6.20
CA LEU A 611 21.14 3.82 4.89
C LEU A 611 20.49 2.42 4.96
N GLY A 612 19.38 2.22 4.25
CA GLY A 612 18.67 0.93 4.23
C GLY A 612 17.57 0.78 5.29
N SER A 613 17.00 1.87 5.78
CA SER A 613 15.79 1.86 6.61
C SER A 613 14.57 1.30 5.86
N SER A 614 13.51 0.89 6.57
CA SER A 614 12.35 0.15 6.03
C SER A 614 11.51 0.88 4.97
N GLN A 615 11.73 2.17 4.75
CA GLN A 615 11.06 2.97 3.70
C GLN A 615 12.07 3.62 2.75
N SER A 616 13.29 3.08 2.68
CA SER A 616 14.38 3.66 1.92
C SER A 616 14.41 3.21 0.46
N VAL A 617 13.76 2.11 0.05
CA VAL A 617 13.83 1.64 -1.35
C VAL A 617 12.44 1.56 -1.98
N PHE A 618 12.31 2.16 -3.16
CA PHE A 618 11.11 2.15 -3.98
C PHE A 618 11.41 1.41 -5.29
N ALA A 619 10.86 0.21 -5.45
CA ALA A 619 10.98 -0.54 -6.69
C ALA A 619 10.19 0.15 -7.83
N LEU A 620 10.77 0.13 -9.03
CA LEU A 620 10.21 0.71 -10.24
C LEU A 620 9.77 -0.40 -11.20
N ALA A 621 8.83 -0.08 -12.10
CA ALA A 621 8.21 -1.04 -13.01
C ALA A 621 9.19 -1.65 -14.04
N ASP A 622 10.27 -0.93 -14.37
CA ASP A 622 11.36 -1.41 -15.24
C ASP A 622 12.36 -2.33 -14.51
N GLY A 623 12.12 -2.62 -13.23
CA GLY A 623 13.00 -3.39 -12.37
C GLY A 623 14.07 -2.55 -11.66
N SER A 624 14.27 -1.28 -12.04
CA SER A 624 15.11 -0.32 -11.32
C SER A 624 14.55 0.00 -9.93
N TYR A 625 15.28 0.76 -9.13
CA TYR A 625 14.78 1.22 -7.84
C TYR A 625 15.33 2.59 -7.47
N VAL A 626 14.58 3.33 -6.66
CA VAL A 626 15.02 4.57 -6.04
C VAL A 626 15.39 4.27 -4.60
N SER A 627 16.60 4.64 -4.17
CA SER A 627 16.94 4.69 -2.75
C SER A 627 16.78 6.10 -2.21
N ARG A 628 16.15 6.23 -1.05
CA ARG A 628 15.91 7.44 -0.28
C ARG A 628 16.52 7.26 1.11
N ALA A 629 17.64 7.92 1.33
CA ALA A 629 18.29 7.97 2.62
C ALA A 629 17.85 9.25 3.32
N ILE A 630 16.83 9.21 4.17
CA ILE A 630 16.29 10.44 4.81
C ILE A 630 17.18 11.00 5.91
N GLU A 631 18.00 10.13 6.52
CA GLU A 631 18.89 10.41 7.65
C GLU A 631 20.33 10.72 7.21
N TRP A 632 20.59 10.70 5.90
CA TRP A 632 21.94 10.89 5.37
C TRP A 632 22.47 12.32 5.60
N ASP A 633 23.72 12.43 6.01
CA ASP A 633 24.37 13.68 6.38
C ASP A 633 25.31 14.21 5.29
N LEU A 634 25.14 15.49 4.92
CA LEU A 634 26.08 16.18 4.02
C LEU A 634 27.04 17.05 4.84
N GLY A 635 28.19 16.50 5.26
CA GLY A 635 29.14 17.23 6.10
C GLY A 635 28.45 17.82 7.34
N PRO A 636 28.34 19.15 7.50
CA PRO A 636 27.68 19.77 8.66
C PRO A 636 26.13 19.69 8.65
N PHE A 637 25.50 19.26 7.55
CA PHE A 637 24.04 19.24 7.43
C PHE A 637 23.46 17.89 7.86
N ALA A 638 23.02 17.84 9.12
CA ALA A 638 22.37 16.65 9.68
C ALA A 638 21.01 16.36 9.01
N ASN A 639 20.77 15.10 8.64
CA ASN A 639 19.59 14.60 7.94
C ASN A 639 19.28 15.39 6.66
N SER A 640 20.33 15.76 5.92
CA SER A 640 20.21 16.39 4.60
C SER A 640 19.39 15.54 3.66
N GLY A 641 19.61 14.24 3.77
CA GLY A 641 19.02 13.20 2.97
C GLY A 641 19.58 13.12 1.56
N ALA A 642 19.36 11.97 0.92
CA ALA A 642 19.80 11.71 -0.43
C ALA A 642 18.79 10.84 -1.18
N VAL A 643 18.66 11.08 -2.48
CA VAL A 643 17.85 10.26 -3.38
C VAL A 643 18.70 9.80 -4.56
N THR A 644 18.71 8.50 -4.81
CA THR A 644 19.54 7.85 -5.84
C THR A 644 18.66 6.97 -6.72
N LEU A 645 18.74 7.12 -8.04
CA LEU A 645 18.10 6.18 -8.98
C LEU A 645 19.10 5.10 -9.38
N THR A 646 18.77 3.83 -9.11
CA THR A 646 19.67 2.69 -9.27
C THR A 646 19.10 1.66 -10.24
N GLY A 647 19.96 1.01 -11.03
CA GLY A 647 19.54 -0.06 -11.93
C GLY A 647 19.24 -1.38 -11.21
N GLY A 648 18.18 -2.06 -11.63
CA GLY A 648 17.72 -3.31 -11.01
C GLY A 648 18.56 -4.55 -11.29
N ASN A 649 19.50 -4.45 -12.24
CA ASN A 649 20.32 -5.55 -12.72
C ASN A 649 21.80 -5.40 -12.32
N TYR A 650 22.14 -4.30 -11.65
CA TYR A 650 23.52 -3.94 -11.35
C TYR A 650 23.70 -3.78 -9.85
N ARG A 651 24.90 -4.14 -9.37
CA ARG A 651 25.27 -3.93 -7.97
C ARG A 651 25.69 -2.48 -7.80
N LEU A 652 24.95 -1.74 -7.00
CA LEU A 652 25.41 -0.45 -6.50
C LEU A 652 26.41 -0.67 -5.36
N ARG A 653 27.56 -0.01 -5.44
CA ARG A 653 28.64 -0.06 -4.44
C ARG A 653 29.21 1.35 -4.25
N GLY A 654 29.88 1.56 -3.12
CA GLY A 654 30.47 2.85 -2.78
C GLY A 654 29.54 3.71 -1.93
N GLN A 655 29.86 4.99 -1.83
CA GLN A 655 29.18 5.94 -0.94
C GLN A 655 28.16 6.80 -1.68
N VAL A 656 27.18 7.30 -0.94
CA VAL A 656 26.28 8.36 -1.39
C VAL A 656 27.11 9.62 -1.66
N GLU A 657 26.98 10.17 -2.87
CA GLU A 657 27.78 11.32 -3.33
C GLU A 657 26.94 12.29 -4.17
N PRO A 658 27.28 13.59 -4.21
CA PRO A 658 26.54 14.59 -5.00
C PRO A 658 26.47 14.30 -6.51
N TRP A 659 27.43 13.53 -7.05
CA TRP A 659 27.46 13.14 -8.47
C TRP A 659 26.61 11.90 -8.80
N ASN A 660 26.24 11.11 -7.79
CA ASN A 660 25.38 9.92 -7.96
C ASN A 660 23.99 10.09 -7.36
N SER A 661 23.74 11.14 -6.58
CA SER A 661 22.50 11.34 -5.84
C SER A 661 22.04 12.80 -5.88
N VAL A 662 20.72 13.02 -5.75
CA VAL A 662 20.16 14.34 -5.48
C VAL A 662 20.22 14.57 -3.97
N ILE A 663 20.99 15.60 -3.57
CA ILE A 663 21.26 15.94 -2.18
C ILE A 663 20.95 17.42 -1.97
N PRO A 664 19.98 17.80 -1.13
CA PRO A 664 19.79 19.18 -0.73
C PRO A 664 20.87 19.55 0.29
N PRO A 665 21.58 20.69 0.19
CA PRO A 665 22.58 21.10 1.17
C PRO A 665 21.93 21.80 2.38
N GLN A 666 21.10 21.07 3.12
CA GLN A 666 20.31 21.63 4.22
C GLN A 666 19.95 20.60 5.29
N ALA A 667 20.11 20.98 6.56
CA ALA A 667 19.67 20.15 7.67
C ALA A 667 18.16 19.81 7.61
N SER A 668 17.81 18.56 7.91
CA SER A 668 16.43 18.04 7.84
C SER A 668 15.77 18.14 6.45
N GLY A 669 16.57 18.11 5.38
CA GLY A 669 16.10 18.11 3.99
C GLY A 669 15.46 16.79 3.57
N GLY A 670 15.95 15.65 4.08
CA GLY A 670 15.59 14.31 3.60
C GLY A 670 14.10 13.97 3.68
N PRO A 671 13.42 14.25 4.81
CA PRO A 671 11.97 14.08 4.94
C PRO A 671 11.15 14.90 3.93
N LYS A 672 11.74 15.93 3.32
CA LYS A 672 11.08 16.90 2.43
C LYS A 672 11.43 16.72 0.95
N LEU A 673 12.09 15.63 0.58
CA LEU A 673 12.31 15.25 -0.82
C LEU A 673 11.10 14.46 -1.34
N TYR A 674 10.43 15.01 -2.36
CA TYR A 674 9.26 14.41 -3.01
C TYR A 674 9.66 13.84 -4.36
N ILE A 675 9.23 12.63 -4.70
CA ILE A 675 9.72 11.95 -5.90
C ILE A 675 8.59 11.45 -6.81
N THR A 676 8.83 11.45 -8.11
CA THR A 676 8.05 10.70 -9.10
C THR A 676 8.99 10.20 -10.19
N TYR A 677 8.69 9.04 -10.79
CA TYR A 677 9.52 8.44 -11.83
C TYR A 677 8.84 8.55 -13.20
N ASP A 678 9.54 9.18 -14.13
CA ASP A 678 9.15 9.31 -15.52
C ASP A 678 9.77 8.14 -16.31
N LEU A 679 9.01 7.05 -16.38
CA LEU A 679 9.41 5.82 -17.05
C LEU A 679 9.74 6.03 -18.54
N PRO A 680 8.91 6.73 -19.35
CA PRO A 680 9.23 6.97 -20.77
C PRO A 680 10.56 7.69 -21.01
N ASN A 681 10.99 8.53 -20.07
CA ASN A 681 12.24 9.30 -20.18
C ASN A 681 13.35 8.80 -19.24
N GLU A 682 13.14 7.65 -18.60
CA GLU A 682 14.03 6.98 -17.64
C GLU A 682 14.67 7.93 -16.62
N ARG A 683 13.86 8.81 -16.03
CA ARG A 683 14.35 9.86 -15.14
C ARG A 683 13.52 9.98 -13.87
N LEU A 684 14.20 10.36 -12.80
CA LEU A 684 13.60 10.69 -11.53
C LEU A 684 13.34 12.19 -11.45
N VAL A 685 12.15 12.59 -11.01
CA VAL A 685 11.82 13.98 -10.71
C VAL A 685 11.79 14.13 -9.20
N VAL A 686 12.62 15.03 -8.66
CA VAL A 686 12.78 15.25 -7.22
C VAL A 686 12.36 16.69 -6.88
N GLY A 687 11.23 16.84 -6.21
CA GLY A 687 10.78 18.08 -5.59
C GLY A 687 11.57 18.40 -4.32
N ARG A 688 12.08 19.62 -4.25
CA ARG A 688 12.93 20.18 -3.19
C ARG A 688 12.31 21.50 -2.70
N PRO A 689 11.16 21.45 -2.02
CA PRO A 689 10.37 22.64 -1.68
C PRO A 689 11.11 23.62 -0.79
N VAL A 690 12.01 23.16 0.09
CA VAL A 690 12.74 24.09 0.97
C VAL A 690 13.72 24.98 0.20
N GLU A 691 14.21 24.49 -0.94
CA GLU A 691 15.08 25.24 -1.83
C GLU A 691 14.29 25.89 -2.97
N ASN A 692 12.96 25.72 -3.01
CA ASN A 692 12.08 26.11 -4.10
C ASN A 692 12.54 25.57 -5.46
N LYS A 693 12.88 24.27 -5.52
CA LYS A 693 13.45 23.65 -6.71
C LYS A 693 12.81 22.31 -7.05
N VAL A 694 12.92 21.94 -8.32
CA VAL A 694 12.72 20.56 -8.80
C VAL A 694 13.97 20.14 -9.55
N THR A 695 14.46 18.93 -9.30
CA THR A 695 15.59 18.34 -10.01
C THR A 695 15.12 17.17 -10.89
N LEU A 696 15.47 17.20 -12.17
CA LEU A 696 15.32 16.10 -13.11
C LEU A 696 16.63 15.31 -13.13
N PHE A 697 16.63 14.09 -12.62
CA PHE A 697 17.80 13.24 -12.40
C PHE A 697 17.78 12.03 -13.35
N ARG A 698 18.84 11.86 -14.14
CA ARG A 698 19.04 10.73 -15.06
C ARG A 698 20.29 9.93 -14.71
N ARG A 699 20.19 8.61 -14.93
CA ARG A 699 21.15 7.60 -14.48
C ARG A 699 22.44 7.48 -15.31
N ASP A 700 22.56 8.21 -16.42
CA ASP A 700 23.59 8.13 -17.47
C ASP A 700 24.81 7.21 -17.14
N GLN A 701 24.75 5.96 -17.63
CA GLN A 701 25.76 4.86 -17.58
C GLN A 701 26.60 4.62 -16.32
N LEU A 702 26.34 5.29 -15.19
CA LEU A 702 27.08 5.21 -13.92
C LEU A 702 27.20 3.78 -13.33
N PHE A 703 26.40 2.84 -13.83
CA PHE A 703 26.23 1.50 -13.29
C PHE A 703 26.41 0.38 -14.33
N ALA A 704 26.83 0.72 -15.56
CA ALA A 704 26.92 -0.25 -16.65
C ALA A 704 28.12 -1.21 -16.50
N ASP A 705 29.23 -0.71 -15.97
CA ASP A 705 30.41 -1.47 -15.56
C ASP A 705 30.89 -0.89 -14.22
N GLY A 706 31.16 -1.75 -13.25
CA GLY A 706 31.37 -1.37 -11.85
C GLY A 706 32.39 -0.24 -11.66
N LEU A 707 32.23 0.52 -10.58
CA LEU A 707 33.30 1.36 -10.05
C LEU A 707 34.48 0.43 -9.68
N ASP A 708 35.38 0.24 -10.63
CA ASP A 708 36.72 -0.33 -10.43
C ASP A 708 37.69 0.73 -9.90
#